data_AF-A0A9P6S416-F1
#
_entry.id   AF-A0A9P6S416-F1
#
_cell.length_a   1.000
_cell.length_b   1.000
_cell.length_c   1.000
_cell.angle_alpha   90.00
_cell.angle_beta   90.00
_cell.angle_gamma   90.00
#
_symmetry.space_group_name_H-M   'P 1'
#
loop_
_entity.id
_entity.type
_entity.pdbx_description
1 polymer ?
#
loop_
_entity_poly.entity_id
_entity_poly.type
_entity_poly.pdbx_seq_one_letter_code
_entity_poly.pdbx_strand_id
1 'polypeptide(L)'
;MIRHRKLTRQSLTVMLQNSRTLTPDMARNAPFCMNMYQYLFNYSRISGLKEDCAVGFPYETNNHICVVRNGKFYIFETQLDPSKPSSVLSPREIMIQLERIKKMADDDKSSVPAVGILSTGQRDQAAKDRVTLFEAHGSNKAHMAKIESSMFVLCLDSTSPKTSEEFSRALWHGDGASRWFDKCFQLVVFANGRAGMNGEHSKMDATPTSRLCRYLIDEAQARTLPDFRNLDAEDLYEIASALDKPLPLKFVSSNALSKAIENAYVYFKVTVDAHEMVPTEFKGYGKGLIKTFKMSPDAYVQMALQLAYYRKHGEFVATYESAATRKYRHGRTETARSCSNESKAFCLAMEDSDVGFKARAAACRAAVSRHATYTAWAVDGQAVDRHLLGLRLIRNADEPVPALFADPVFARTCRWRLSTSQISDDCFNAYGWGEVVPDGFGCAYMVKETELDFCITSLHLGSRDLGNYIVEALEDMRFMFEEVRKIEKAEAAQAAMVAAAAEALSHAERSAELAMASMALNPSSPSNPHFRDGRVAVPDYALARSPSPARPPIPAPRTSLFFQKHDPVLRTALARSAMAMAQEKYWSGIDEIAFDIGGGASGSPVPPKKIISSPPSSASATPSPPPADASATTERRGSSGQVVVTRPRSDSGTQRTFMAILMGEDGILSRLRSRRGSSNLSNGKKDSPSPPTSPK
;
A
#
# COMPACT_ATOMS: atom_id res chain seq x y z
N MET A 1 -5.31 -4.29 -21.77
CA MET A 1 -5.90 -5.62 -21.43
C MET A 1 -4.90 -6.79 -21.35
N ILE A 2 -4.10 -7.10 -22.37
CA ILE A 2 -3.37 -8.39 -22.46
C ILE A 2 -2.35 -8.66 -21.32
N ARG A 3 -1.73 -7.63 -20.71
CA ARG A 3 -0.64 -7.78 -19.71
C ARG A 3 -1.01 -8.39 -18.34
N HIS A 4 -2.29 -8.58 -17.99
CA HIS A 4 -2.69 -8.96 -16.61
C HIS A 4 -3.64 -10.18 -16.54
N ARG A 5 -3.54 -11.11 -17.51
CA ARG A 5 -4.52 -12.20 -17.70
C ARG A 5 -4.12 -13.58 -17.14
N LYS A 6 -3.54 -13.63 -15.92
CA LYS A 6 -3.44 -14.88 -15.14
C LYS A 6 -3.72 -14.73 -13.64
N LEU A 7 -4.67 -13.86 -13.29
CA LEU A 7 -5.19 -13.70 -11.93
C LEU A 7 -5.96 -14.97 -11.52
N THR A 8 -5.22 -16.02 -11.15
CA THR A 8 -5.76 -17.27 -10.60
C THR A 8 -6.15 -17.03 -9.15
N ARG A 9 -7.31 -16.36 -9.00
CA ARG A 9 -8.06 -16.10 -7.76
C ARG A 9 -7.79 -17.15 -6.68
N GLN A 10 -7.96 -18.42 -7.06
CA GLN A 10 -7.84 -19.58 -6.20
C GLN A 10 -6.54 -19.59 -5.40
N SER A 11 -5.38 -19.25 -5.99
CA SER A 11 -4.11 -19.28 -5.29
C SER A 11 -4.12 -18.41 -4.03
N LEU A 12 -4.40 -17.10 -4.13
CA LEU A 12 -4.38 -16.25 -2.93
C LEU A 12 -5.64 -16.41 -2.05
N THR A 13 -6.80 -16.68 -2.64
CA THR A 13 -8.06 -16.84 -1.87
C THR A 13 -8.01 -18.11 -1.01
N VAL A 14 -7.60 -19.24 -1.59
CA VAL A 14 -7.46 -20.50 -0.87
C VAL A 14 -6.31 -20.40 0.14
N MET A 15 -5.15 -19.83 -0.24
CA MET A 15 -4.03 -19.64 0.70
C MET A 15 -4.37 -18.76 1.92
N LEU A 16 -5.25 -17.78 1.76
CA LEU A 16 -5.65 -16.88 2.84
C LEU A 16 -6.81 -17.41 3.70
N GLN A 17 -7.90 -17.82 3.07
CA GLN A 17 -9.16 -18.07 3.76
C GLN A 17 -9.38 -19.57 4.06
N ASN A 18 -8.94 -20.46 3.16
CA ASN A 18 -9.26 -21.89 3.23
C ASN A 18 -8.15 -22.75 3.86
N SER A 19 -6.90 -22.66 3.36
CA SER A 19 -5.79 -23.50 3.81
C SER A 19 -4.88 -22.85 4.85
N ARG A 20 -4.94 -21.52 5.01
CA ARG A 20 -4.03 -20.71 5.86
C ARG A 20 -2.53 -20.90 5.54
N THR A 21 -2.20 -21.28 4.30
CA THR A 21 -0.83 -21.58 3.87
C THR A 21 -0.05 -20.36 3.35
N LEU A 22 -0.61 -19.14 3.39
CA LEU A 22 0.19 -17.94 3.10
C LEU A 22 1.31 -17.81 4.13
N THR A 23 2.56 -17.77 3.67
CA THR A 23 3.73 -17.53 4.53
C THR A 23 3.57 -16.23 5.31
N PRO A 24 3.85 -16.20 6.64
CA PRO A 24 3.76 -14.99 7.43
C PRO A 24 4.60 -13.84 6.84
N ASP A 25 4.12 -12.61 6.97
CA ASP A 25 4.98 -11.43 6.80
C ASP A 25 6.06 -11.45 7.89
N MET A 26 7.29 -11.06 7.55
CA MET A 26 8.44 -11.09 8.46
C MET A 26 9.15 -9.73 8.49
N ALA A 27 9.45 -9.22 9.68
CA ALA A 27 10.37 -8.11 9.88
C ALA A 27 11.68 -8.66 10.44
N ARG A 28 12.70 -8.78 9.59
CA ARG A 28 13.91 -9.58 9.86
C ARG A 28 13.49 -11.00 10.27
N ASN A 29 13.67 -11.38 11.53
CA ASN A 29 13.34 -12.71 12.04
C ASN A 29 12.04 -12.73 12.89
N ALA A 30 11.34 -11.60 13.03
CA ALA A 30 10.10 -11.50 13.79
C ALA A 30 8.86 -11.65 12.88
N PRO A 31 7.91 -12.55 13.18
CA PRO A 31 6.68 -12.67 12.41
C PRO A 31 5.71 -11.52 12.70
N PHE A 32 5.04 -11.05 11.66
CA PHE A 32 3.95 -10.07 11.75
C PHE A 32 2.59 -10.76 11.84
N CYS A 33 1.66 -10.11 12.54
CA CYS A 33 0.28 -10.51 12.63
C CYS A 33 -0.40 -10.44 11.25
N MET A 34 -1.00 -11.56 10.84
CA MET A 34 -1.71 -11.71 9.57
C MET A 34 -3.21 -11.38 9.68
N ASN A 35 -3.69 -10.88 10.82
CA ASN A 35 -5.12 -10.68 11.09
C ASN A 35 -5.83 -9.79 10.05
N MET A 36 -5.15 -8.80 9.46
CA MET A 36 -5.77 -7.94 8.43
C MET A 36 -6.11 -8.68 7.13
N TYR A 37 -5.39 -9.76 6.79
CA TYR A 37 -5.59 -10.46 5.51
C TYR A 37 -6.99 -11.08 5.34
N GLN A 38 -7.73 -11.30 6.44
CA GLN A 38 -9.11 -11.76 6.38
C GLN A 38 -10.06 -10.77 5.68
N TYR A 39 -9.69 -9.48 5.60
CA TYR A 39 -10.48 -8.41 4.98
C TYR A 39 -10.04 -8.08 3.54
N LEU A 40 -9.08 -8.81 2.94
CA LEU A 40 -8.63 -8.54 1.56
C LEU A 40 -9.68 -8.95 0.51
N PHE A 41 -10.43 -10.01 0.77
CA PHE A 41 -11.41 -10.57 -0.16
C PHE A 41 -12.76 -10.74 0.52
N ASN A 42 -13.84 -10.58 -0.26
CA ASN A 42 -15.22 -10.75 0.18
C ASN A 42 -15.56 -9.83 1.37
N TYR A 43 -15.03 -8.61 1.33
CA TYR A 43 -15.27 -7.57 2.35
C TYR A 43 -15.80 -6.29 1.71
N SER A 44 -16.75 -5.65 2.38
CA SER A 44 -17.18 -4.29 2.07
C SER A 44 -17.34 -3.48 3.35
N ARG A 45 -16.95 -2.22 3.30
CA ARG A 45 -17.53 -1.19 4.15
C ARG A 45 -19.00 -1.04 3.76
N ILE A 46 -19.85 -0.71 4.73
CA ILE A 46 -21.28 -0.44 4.55
C ILE A 46 -21.56 0.91 5.21
N SER A 47 -22.20 1.83 4.48
CA SER A 47 -22.57 3.14 5.01
C SER A 47 -23.63 3.02 6.12
N GLY A 48 -23.39 3.72 7.23
CA GLY A 48 -24.31 3.77 8.38
C GLY A 48 -24.40 5.17 8.98
N LEU A 49 -25.51 5.44 9.68
CA LEU A 49 -25.68 6.70 10.41
C LEU A 49 -24.85 6.65 11.69
N LYS A 50 -24.10 7.72 11.99
CA LYS A 50 -23.12 7.82 13.10
C LYS A 50 -21.86 6.97 12.92
N GLU A 51 -21.97 5.71 12.53
CA GLU A 51 -20.82 4.83 12.26
C GLU A 51 -21.05 3.88 11.07
N ASP A 52 -19.97 3.60 10.33
CA ASP A 52 -19.96 2.68 9.19
C ASP A 52 -19.59 1.25 9.62
N CYS A 53 -20.30 0.27 9.06
CA CYS A 53 -20.09 -1.14 9.35
C CYS A 53 -19.02 -1.77 8.44
N ALA A 54 -18.37 -2.80 8.97
CA ALA A 54 -17.24 -3.50 8.34
C ALA A 54 -17.60 -4.96 8.11
N VAL A 55 -18.16 -5.28 6.95
CA VAL A 55 -18.84 -6.56 6.68
C VAL A 55 -17.97 -7.48 5.82
N GLY A 56 -17.63 -8.64 6.39
CA GLY A 56 -17.07 -9.78 5.66
C GLY A 56 -18.17 -10.76 5.27
N PHE A 57 -18.04 -11.36 4.09
CA PHE A 57 -18.98 -12.32 3.51
C PHE A 57 -18.30 -13.70 3.35
N PRO A 58 -18.97 -14.83 3.63
CA PRO A 58 -18.36 -16.16 3.53
C PRO A 58 -17.87 -16.46 2.11
N TYR A 59 -16.60 -16.85 1.96
CA TYR A 59 -15.99 -17.12 0.66
C TYR A 59 -16.56 -18.39 0.01
N GLU A 60 -17.06 -19.31 0.83
CA GLU A 60 -17.68 -20.59 0.47
C GLU A 60 -18.93 -20.38 -0.40
N THR A 61 -19.67 -19.29 -0.18
CA THR A 61 -20.94 -18.97 -0.87
C THR A 61 -20.85 -17.75 -1.80
N ASN A 62 -19.72 -17.04 -1.83
CA ASN A 62 -19.55 -15.80 -2.62
C ASN A 62 -18.41 -15.92 -3.63
N ASN A 63 -18.61 -16.83 -4.60
CA ASN A 63 -17.60 -17.23 -5.57
C ASN A 63 -17.51 -16.38 -6.85
N HIS A 64 -18.11 -15.19 -6.82
CA HIS A 64 -18.11 -14.19 -7.88
C HIS A 64 -17.07 -13.07 -7.70
N ILE A 65 -16.82 -12.36 -8.80
CA ILE A 65 -16.25 -11.00 -8.77
C ILE A 65 -17.26 -10.01 -9.35
N CYS A 66 -17.11 -8.73 -8.99
CA CYS A 66 -17.86 -7.64 -9.61
C CYS A 66 -16.96 -6.92 -10.62
N VAL A 67 -17.50 -6.62 -11.81
CA VAL A 67 -16.81 -5.89 -12.87
C VAL A 67 -17.61 -4.65 -13.20
N VAL A 68 -16.97 -3.49 -13.27
CA VAL A 68 -17.59 -2.22 -13.65
C VAL A 68 -16.95 -1.67 -14.94
N ARG A 69 -17.79 -1.20 -15.87
CA ARG A 69 -17.39 -0.55 -17.12
C ARG A 69 -18.46 0.43 -17.57
N ASN A 70 -18.08 1.66 -17.93
CA ASN A 70 -19.00 2.69 -18.41
C ASN A 70 -20.17 2.92 -17.41
N GLY A 71 -19.89 2.94 -16.10
CA GLY A 71 -20.89 2.97 -15.02
C GLY A 71 -21.75 1.70 -14.83
N LYS A 72 -21.64 0.69 -15.70
CA LYS A 72 -22.44 -0.54 -15.68
C LYS A 72 -21.73 -1.65 -14.91
N PHE A 73 -22.43 -2.26 -13.96
CA PHE A 73 -21.92 -3.32 -13.09
C PHE A 73 -22.37 -4.71 -13.57
N TYR A 74 -21.45 -5.67 -13.54
CA TYR A 74 -21.66 -7.05 -13.98
C TYR A 74 -21.08 -8.03 -12.96
N ILE A 75 -21.74 -9.18 -12.79
CA ILE A 75 -21.31 -10.26 -11.92
C ILE A 75 -21.04 -11.50 -12.79
N PHE A 76 -19.96 -12.23 -12.49
CA PHE A 76 -19.84 -13.62 -12.91
C PHE A 76 -19.22 -14.46 -11.80
N GLU A 77 -19.73 -15.68 -11.62
CA GLU A 77 -19.14 -16.68 -10.75
C GLU A 77 -17.81 -17.15 -11.37
N THR A 78 -16.79 -17.30 -10.54
CA THR A 78 -15.43 -17.74 -10.94
C THR A 78 -15.12 -19.17 -10.51
N GLN A 79 -16.08 -19.83 -9.85
CA GLN A 79 -16.10 -21.25 -9.55
C GLN A 79 -17.53 -21.73 -9.82
N LEU A 80 -17.71 -22.62 -10.80
CA LEU A 80 -19.04 -23.04 -11.26
C LEU A 80 -19.74 -23.97 -10.25
N ASP A 81 -18.95 -24.71 -9.47
CA ASP A 81 -19.42 -25.60 -8.41
C ASP A 81 -18.55 -25.39 -7.14
N PRO A 82 -19.06 -24.66 -6.13
CA PRO A 82 -18.34 -24.44 -4.87
C PRO A 82 -17.85 -25.72 -4.17
N SER A 83 -18.51 -26.86 -4.38
CA SER A 83 -18.10 -28.15 -3.80
C SER A 83 -16.89 -28.79 -4.51
N LYS A 84 -16.59 -28.39 -5.75
CA LYS A 84 -15.50 -28.94 -6.57
C LYS A 84 -14.43 -27.87 -6.83
N PRO A 85 -13.24 -27.94 -6.18
CA PRO A 85 -12.13 -27.02 -6.43
C PRO A 85 -11.63 -26.99 -7.89
N SER A 86 -11.90 -28.05 -8.66
CA SER A 86 -11.60 -28.15 -10.09
C SER A 86 -12.53 -27.32 -10.99
N SER A 87 -13.64 -26.78 -10.48
CA SER A 87 -14.60 -25.96 -11.25
C SER A 87 -14.26 -24.46 -11.28
N VAL A 88 -13.09 -24.07 -10.75
CA VAL A 88 -12.59 -22.70 -10.86
C VAL A 88 -12.23 -22.39 -12.30
N LEU A 89 -12.76 -21.27 -12.80
CA LEU A 89 -12.57 -20.83 -14.17
C LEU A 89 -11.08 -20.64 -14.49
N SER A 90 -10.64 -21.25 -15.59
CA SER A 90 -9.31 -21.05 -16.14
C SER A 90 -9.13 -19.60 -16.65
N PRO A 91 -7.89 -19.16 -16.90
CA PRO A 91 -7.63 -17.86 -17.53
C PRO A 91 -8.33 -17.68 -18.88
N ARG A 92 -8.62 -18.76 -19.62
CA ARG A 92 -9.34 -18.72 -20.91
C ARG A 92 -10.82 -18.40 -20.70
N GLU A 93 -11.46 -19.03 -19.73
CA GLU A 93 -12.86 -18.81 -19.38
C GLU A 93 -13.08 -17.43 -18.76
N ILE A 94 -12.22 -17.01 -17.81
CA ILE A 94 -12.24 -15.65 -17.26
C ILE A 94 -12.10 -14.61 -18.39
N MET A 95 -11.23 -14.84 -19.37
CA MET A 95 -11.07 -13.95 -20.52
C MET A 95 -12.36 -13.82 -21.34
N ILE A 96 -13.04 -14.94 -21.62
CA ILE A 96 -14.32 -14.97 -22.34
C ILE A 96 -15.39 -14.17 -21.57
N GLN A 97 -15.46 -14.30 -20.25
CA GLN A 97 -16.40 -13.51 -19.42
C GLN A 97 -16.10 -12.02 -19.46
N LEU A 98 -14.82 -11.62 -19.38
CA LEU A 98 -14.42 -10.20 -19.48
C LEU A 98 -14.66 -9.60 -20.88
N GLU A 99 -14.56 -10.40 -21.94
CA GLU A 99 -14.84 -9.95 -23.32
C GLU A 99 -16.34 -9.91 -23.63
N ARG A 100 -17.14 -10.82 -23.05
CA ARG A 100 -18.60 -10.69 -22.96
C ARG A 100 -19.00 -9.39 -22.26
N ILE A 101 -18.44 -9.10 -21.08
CA ILE A 101 -18.73 -7.87 -20.32
C ILE A 101 -18.32 -6.62 -21.12
N LYS A 102 -17.11 -6.58 -21.70
CA LYS A 102 -16.69 -5.46 -22.55
C LYS A 102 -17.66 -5.25 -23.70
N LYS A 103 -18.05 -6.32 -24.42
CA LYS A 103 -19.00 -6.18 -25.53
C LYS A 103 -20.38 -5.73 -25.06
N MET A 104 -20.92 -6.31 -23.98
CA MET A 104 -22.20 -5.91 -23.41
C MET A 104 -22.21 -4.44 -22.99
N ALA A 105 -21.16 -3.95 -22.33
CA ALA A 105 -21.06 -2.56 -21.86
C ALA A 105 -20.74 -1.54 -22.96
N ASP A 106 -20.13 -1.96 -24.07
CA ASP A 106 -19.78 -1.10 -25.20
C ASP A 106 -20.87 -1.07 -26.30
N ASP A 107 -21.58 -2.19 -26.53
CA ASP A 107 -22.73 -2.26 -27.44
C ASP A 107 -23.94 -1.51 -26.85
N ASP A 108 -24.20 -1.66 -25.54
CA ASP A 108 -25.36 -1.10 -24.86
C ASP A 108 -25.21 0.42 -24.61
N LYS A 109 -25.85 1.21 -25.48
CA LYS A 109 -25.88 2.68 -25.40
C LYS A 109 -26.92 3.26 -24.44
N SER A 110 -27.66 2.44 -23.68
CA SER A 110 -28.59 2.96 -22.68
C SER A 110 -27.87 3.77 -21.59
N SER A 111 -28.47 4.89 -21.18
CA SER A 111 -28.07 5.56 -19.94
C SER A 111 -28.50 4.70 -18.75
N VAL A 112 -27.65 4.61 -17.73
CA VAL A 112 -27.94 3.88 -16.48
C VAL A 112 -27.71 4.80 -15.27
N PRO A 113 -28.41 4.58 -14.14
CA PRO A 113 -28.13 5.30 -12.91
C PRO A 113 -26.67 5.08 -12.49
N ALA A 114 -25.92 6.15 -12.29
CA ALA A 114 -24.48 6.14 -12.03
C ALA A 114 -24.12 5.74 -10.57
N VAL A 115 -24.74 4.68 -10.04
CA VAL A 115 -24.81 4.34 -8.61
C VAL A 115 -23.46 4.25 -7.89
N GLY A 116 -22.35 3.98 -8.60
CA GLY A 116 -21.00 3.99 -8.01
C GLY A 116 -20.63 5.30 -7.33
N ILE A 117 -21.17 6.43 -7.82
CA ILE A 117 -20.92 7.77 -7.26
C ILE A 117 -21.41 7.89 -5.81
N LEU A 118 -22.43 7.12 -5.40
CA LEU A 118 -22.97 7.16 -4.04
C LEU A 118 -21.95 6.72 -2.99
N SER A 119 -21.00 5.85 -3.37
CA SER A 119 -19.88 5.43 -2.50
C SER A 119 -18.83 6.54 -2.25
N THR A 120 -18.94 7.69 -2.92
CA THR A 120 -18.05 8.86 -2.74
C THR A 120 -18.57 9.90 -1.73
N GLY A 121 -19.84 9.82 -1.32
CA GLY A 121 -20.48 10.82 -0.46
C GLY A 121 -19.93 10.91 0.97
N GLN A 122 -20.23 12.02 1.65
CA GLN A 122 -20.12 12.09 3.11
C GLN A 122 -20.95 10.95 3.73
N ARG A 123 -20.46 10.34 4.81
CA ARG A 123 -20.87 8.99 5.22
C ARG A 123 -22.33 8.89 5.70
N ASP A 124 -22.84 9.87 6.44
CA ASP A 124 -24.26 9.92 6.82
C ASP A 124 -25.16 10.19 5.60
N GLN A 125 -24.66 10.89 4.58
CA GLN A 125 -25.38 11.04 3.31
C GLN A 125 -25.36 9.74 2.49
N ALA A 126 -24.21 9.07 2.38
CA ALA A 126 -24.09 7.76 1.74
C ALA A 126 -24.94 6.68 2.44
N ALA A 127 -25.27 6.83 3.73
CA ALA A 127 -26.23 5.99 4.44
C ALA A 127 -27.69 6.27 4.03
N LYS A 128 -28.06 7.54 3.81
CA LYS A 128 -29.39 7.93 3.30
C LYS A 128 -29.57 7.58 1.82
N ASP A 129 -28.53 7.78 1.02
CA ASP A 129 -28.50 7.44 -0.40
C ASP A 129 -28.62 5.91 -0.61
N ARG A 130 -28.06 5.11 0.31
CA ARG A 130 -28.27 3.64 0.37
C ARG A 130 -29.74 3.26 0.59
N VAL A 131 -30.44 3.93 1.51
CA VAL A 131 -31.88 3.71 1.73
C VAL A 131 -32.66 4.12 0.47
N THR A 132 -32.37 5.30 -0.07
CA THR A 132 -32.98 5.83 -1.31
C THR A 132 -32.79 4.89 -2.51
N LEU A 133 -31.61 4.22 -2.60
CA LEU A 133 -31.31 3.20 -3.61
C LEU A 133 -32.20 1.95 -3.48
N PHE A 134 -32.53 1.54 -2.26
CA PHE A 134 -33.39 0.39 -1.99
C PHE A 134 -34.87 0.71 -2.19
N GLU A 135 -35.32 1.87 -1.73
CA GLU A 135 -36.69 2.38 -1.91
C GLU A 135 -37.03 2.60 -3.40
N ALA A 136 -36.04 2.95 -4.23
CA ALA A 136 -36.25 3.15 -5.66
C ALA A 136 -36.76 1.89 -6.39
N HIS A 137 -36.30 0.69 -6.00
CA HIS A 137 -36.86 -0.59 -6.48
C HIS A 137 -36.29 -1.78 -5.69
N GLY A 138 -37.13 -2.76 -5.33
CA GLY A 138 -36.72 -3.93 -4.53
C GLY A 138 -35.54 -4.74 -5.11
N SER A 139 -35.35 -4.77 -6.43
CA SER A 139 -34.20 -5.46 -7.05
C SER A 139 -32.85 -4.77 -6.77
N ASN A 140 -32.83 -3.46 -6.53
CA ASN A 140 -31.59 -2.70 -6.28
C ASN A 140 -30.85 -3.22 -5.05
N LYS A 141 -31.60 -3.69 -4.05
CA LYS A 141 -31.10 -4.31 -2.82
C LYS A 141 -30.33 -5.61 -3.09
N ALA A 142 -30.89 -6.49 -3.92
CA ALA A 142 -30.23 -7.73 -4.36
C ALA A 142 -29.00 -7.47 -5.25
N HIS A 143 -29.07 -6.46 -6.13
CA HIS A 143 -27.93 -6.02 -6.92
C HIS A 143 -26.79 -5.47 -6.04
N MET A 144 -27.12 -4.62 -5.06
CA MET A 144 -26.17 -4.06 -4.11
C MET A 144 -25.45 -5.15 -3.30
N ALA A 145 -26.21 -6.10 -2.75
CA ALA A 145 -25.66 -7.23 -2.00
C ALA A 145 -24.64 -8.05 -2.83
N LYS A 146 -24.87 -8.24 -4.14
CA LYS A 146 -23.90 -8.92 -5.02
C LYS A 146 -22.61 -8.11 -5.26
N ILE A 147 -22.65 -6.77 -5.28
CA ILE A 147 -21.42 -5.94 -5.32
C ILE A 147 -20.64 -6.09 -4.02
N GLU A 148 -21.33 -5.96 -2.88
CA GLU A 148 -20.74 -6.00 -1.54
C GLU A 148 -20.13 -7.35 -1.22
N SER A 149 -20.84 -8.44 -1.52
CA SER A 149 -20.39 -9.79 -1.20
C SER A 149 -19.36 -10.37 -2.19
N SER A 150 -19.17 -9.74 -3.36
CA SER A 150 -18.13 -10.10 -4.32
C SER A 150 -16.74 -10.08 -3.68
N MET A 151 -15.73 -10.72 -4.27
CA MET A 151 -14.39 -10.64 -3.71
C MET A 151 -13.85 -9.21 -3.61
N PHE A 152 -13.87 -8.53 -4.76
CA PHE A 152 -13.22 -7.28 -5.12
C PHE A 152 -13.91 -6.76 -6.40
N VAL A 153 -13.68 -5.49 -6.74
CA VAL A 153 -14.22 -4.88 -7.96
C VAL A 153 -13.13 -4.75 -9.02
N LEU A 154 -13.43 -5.10 -10.27
CA LEU A 154 -12.56 -4.92 -11.43
C LEU A 154 -13.10 -3.78 -12.30
N CYS A 155 -12.39 -2.66 -12.35
CA CYS A 155 -12.77 -1.52 -13.18
C CYS A 155 -12.11 -1.63 -14.56
N LEU A 156 -12.90 -1.95 -15.58
CA LEU A 156 -12.45 -2.01 -16.97
C LEU A 156 -12.63 -0.63 -17.61
N ASP A 157 -11.71 0.27 -17.29
CA ASP A 157 -11.78 1.68 -17.62
C ASP A 157 -11.58 1.93 -19.14
N SER A 158 -12.29 2.90 -19.69
CA SER A 158 -12.19 3.31 -21.10
C SER A 158 -11.11 4.36 -21.35
N THR A 159 -10.65 5.06 -20.31
CA THR A 159 -9.60 6.09 -20.42
C THR A 159 -8.22 5.48 -20.69
N SER A 160 -7.29 6.33 -21.12
CA SER A 160 -5.90 5.95 -21.44
C SER A 160 -4.93 7.02 -20.91
N PRO A 161 -4.75 7.15 -19.58
CA PRO A 161 -3.90 8.16 -18.99
C PRO A 161 -2.43 8.00 -19.43
N LYS A 162 -1.85 9.11 -19.90
CA LYS A 162 -0.54 9.21 -20.55
C LYS A 162 0.55 9.57 -19.55
N THR A 163 0.36 10.64 -18.77
CA THR A 163 1.34 11.12 -17.78
C THR A 163 1.28 10.30 -16.48
N SER A 164 2.23 10.51 -15.56
CA SER A 164 2.14 9.97 -14.19
C SER A 164 0.98 10.62 -13.42
N GLU A 165 0.74 11.92 -13.62
CA GLU A 165 -0.30 12.71 -12.96
C GLU A 165 -1.73 12.30 -13.38
N GLU A 166 -1.99 12.18 -14.68
CA GLU A 166 -3.28 11.70 -15.23
C GLU A 166 -3.62 10.29 -14.69
N PHE A 167 -2.61 9.42 -14.56
CA PHE A 167 -2.79 8.05 -14.10
C PHE A 167 -3.07 7.97 -12.60
N SER A 168 -2.33 8.72 -11.78
CA SER A 168 -2.56 8.77 -10.33
C SER A 168 -3.95 9.34 -10.01
N ARG A 169 -4.40 10.40 -10.71
CA ARG A 169 -5.77 10.93 -10.57
C ARG A 169 -6.85 9.94 -11.03
N ALA A 170 -6.66 9.32 -12.20
CA ALA A 170 -7.60 8.33 -12.73
C ALA A 170 -7.68 7.05 -11.87
N LEU A 171 -6.62 6.70 -11.15
CA LEU A 171 -6.58 5.59 -10.19
C LEU A 171 -7.16 5.96 -8.82
N TRP A 172 -6.93 7.20 -8.36
CA TRP A 172 -7.37 7.65 -7.03
C TRP A 172 -8.87 7.92 -6.97
N HIS A 173 -9.42 8.67 -7.93
CA HIS A 173 -10.84 9.06 -7.97
C HIS A 173 -11.53 8.68 -9.30
N GLY A 174 -10.82 8.72 -10.42
CA GLY A 174 -11.43 8.46 -11.73
C GLY A 174 -12.62 9.38 -12.03
N ASP A 175 -13.69 8.80 -12.57
CA ASP A 175 -14.99 9.43 -12.84
C ASP A 175 -15.97 9.37 -11.65
N GLY A 176 -15.57 8.74 -10.54
CA GLY A 176 -16.42 8.47 -9.36
C GLY A 176 -17.49 7.38 -9.59
N ALA A 177 -18.09 7.33 -10.79
CA ALA A 177 -19.20 6.43 -11.13
C ALA A 177 -18.76 5.01 -11.55
N SER A 178 -17.63 4.84 -12.24
CA SER A 178 -17.12 3.54 -12.71
C SER A 178 -16.21 2.88 -11.66
N ARG A 179 -16.61 2.96 -10.39
CA ARG A 179 -15.85 2.58 -9.18
C ARG A 179 -16.82 2.09 -8.09
N TRP A 180 -16.29 1.47 -7.03
CA TRP A 180 -17.02 1.25 -5.77
C TRP A 180 -16.07 1.40 -4.57
N PHE A 181 -16.03 2.57 -3.96
CA PHE A 181 -14.98 2.94 -2.99
C PHE A 181 -15.12 2.28 -1.62
N ASP A 182 -16.29 1.74 -1.29
CA ASP A 182 -16.51 0.96 -0.07
C ASP A 182 -15.95 -0.47 -0.15
N LYS A 183 -15.44 -0.91 -1.31
CA LYS A 183 -14.87 -2.25 -1.49
C LYS A 183 -13.47 -2.35 -0.89
N CYS A 184 -13.14 -3.47 -0.23
CA CYS A 184 -11.79 -3.76 0.30
C CYS A 184 -10.66 -3.30 -0.64
N PHE A 185 -10.75 -3.71 -1.90
CA PHE A 185 -10.02 -3.08 -2.99
C PHE A 185 -10.79 -3.18 -4.31
N GLN A 186 -10.41 -2.30 -5.24
CA GLN A 186 -10.77 -2.33 -6.64
C GLN A 186 -9.50 -2.30 -7.51
N LEU A 187 -9.41 -3.24 -8.45
CA LEU A 187 -8.34 -3.31 -9.44
C LEU A 187 -8.77 -2.52 -10.67
N VAL A 188 -8.05 -1.44 -11.00
CA VAL A 188 -8.37 -0.55 -12.13
C VAL A 188 -7.45 -0.88 -13.30
N VAL A 189 -8.03 -1.18 -14.47
CA VAL A 189 -7.29 -1.51 -15.70
C VAL A 189 -7.74 -0.58 -16.83
N PHE A 190 -6.83 0.26 -17.29
CA PHE A 190 -7.05 1.25 -18.35
C PHE A 190 -6.99 0.63 -19.75
N ALA A 191 -7.57 1.32 -20.74
CA ALA A 191 -7.61 0.82 -22.12
C ALA A 191 -6.20 0.64 -22.72
N ASN A 192 -5.28 1.60 -22.47
CA ASN A 192 -3.86 1.49 -22.80
C ASN A 192 -3.10 0.38 -22.05
N GLY A 193 -3.74 -0.32 -21.11
CA GLY A 193 -3.16 -1.46 -20.39
C GLY A 193 -2.26 -1.08 -19.23
N ARG A 194 -2.21 0.18 -18.81
CA ARG A 194 -1.79 0.54 -17.44
C ARG A 194 -2.83 -0.01 -16.45
N ALA A 195 -2.41 -0.30 -15.22
CA ALA A 195 -3.30 -0.71 -14.14
C ALA A 195 -2.75 -0.29 -12.78
N GLY A 196 -3.62 -0.25 -11.78
CA GLY A 196 -3.27 -0.01 -10.39
C GLY A 196 -4.38 -0.48 -9.47
N MET A 197 -4.18 -0.34 -8.16
CA MET A 197 -5.16 -0.75 -7.15
C MET A 197 -5.53 0.42 -6.25
N ASN A 198 -6.82 0.50 -5.91
CA ASN A 198 -7.42 1.50 -5.04
C ASN A 198 -8.16 0.72 -3.93
N GLY A 199 -8.15 1.17 -2.67
CA GLY A 199 -8.63 0.34 -1.56
C GLY A 199 -9.08 1.08 -0.31
N GLU A 200 -9.95 0.42 0.45
CA GLU A 200 -10.63 0.97 1.62
C GLU A 200 -9.79 0.72 2.89
N HIS A 201 -9.55 1.78 3.68
CA HIS A 201 -8.51 1.80 4.71
C HIS A 201 -9.00 1.46 6.14
N SER A 202 -10.32 1.30 6.36
CA SER A 202 -10.87 1.12 7.72
C SER A 202 -10.33 -0.12 8.44
N LYS A 203 -10.21 -1.27 7.75
CA LYS A 203 -9.71 -2.54 8.31
C LYS A 203 -8.38 -3.01 7.71
N MET A 204 -7.87 -2.33 6.68
CA MET A 204 -6.62 -2.67 6.00
C MET A 204 -5.58 -1.55 6.19
N ASP A 205 -4.35 -1.92 6.54
CA ASP A 205 -3.18 -1.04 6.37
C ASP A 205 -2.53 -1.32 5.01
N ALA A 206 -1.73 -0.37 4.51
CA ALA A 206 -1.16 -0.49 3.18
C ALA A 206 -0.12 -1.62 2.99
N THR A 207 0.39 -2.28 4.05
CA THR A 207 1.42 -3.34 3.89
C THR A 207 0.87 -4.68 3.36
N PRO A 208 -0.25 -5.27 3.86
CA PRO A 208 -0.95 -6.35 3.17
C PRO A 208 -1.34 -6.00 1.72
N THR A 209 -1.84 -4.77 1.51
CA THR A 209 -2.23 -4.23 0.19
C THR A 209 -1.05 -4.21 -0.78
N SER A 210 0.12 -3.78 -0.32
CA SER A 210 1.39 -3.82 -1.06
C SER A 210 1.80 -5.25 -1.42
N ARG A 211 1.70 -6.20 -0.47
CA ARG A 211 2.03 -7.61 -0.74
C ARG A 211 1.07 -8.26 -1.74
N LEU A 212 -0.22 -7.91 -1.71
CA LEU A 212 -1.19 -8.31 -2.73
C LEU A 212 -0.77 -7.79 -4.12
N CYS A 213 -0.48 -6.50 -4.26
CA CYS A 213 0.02 -5.93 -5.52
C CYS A 213 1.27 -6.64 -6.02
N ARG A 214 2.26 -6.88 -5.14
CA ARG A 214 3.51 -7.55 -5.53
C ARG A 214 3.27 -8.98 -6.01
N TYR A 215 2.49 -9.76 -5.26
CA TYR A 215 2.15 -11.14 -5.63
C TYR A 215 1.42 -11.22 -6.99
N LEU A 216 0.50 -10.30 -7.27
CA LEU A 216 -0.20 -10.22 -8.57
C LEU A 216 0.76 -9.89 -9.73
N ILE A 217 1.80 -9.10 -9.49
CA ILE A 217 2.82 -8.78 -10.49
C ILE A 217 3.73 -10.00 -10.74
N ASP A 218 4.22 -10.66 -9.68
CA ASP A 218 5.10 -11.83 -9.81
C ASP A 218 4.40 -12.99 -10.53
N GLU A 219 3.14 -13.30 -10.19
CA GLU A 219 2.36 -14.35 -10.86
C GLU A 219 2.02 -14.02 -12.33
N ALA A 220 1.95 -12.74 -12.67
CA ALA A 220 1.76 -12.28 -14.06
C ALA A 220 3.07 -12.32 -14.88
N GLN A 221 4.24 -12.22 -14.23
CA GLN A 221 5.55 -12.32 -14.89
C GLN A 221 6.03 -13.78 -15.01
N ALA A 222 5.81 -14.61 -13.98
CA ALA A 222 6.37 -15.96 -13.88
C ALA A 222 5.69 -17.02 -14.78
N ARG A 223 4.55 -16.70 -15.40
CA ARG A 223 3.70 -17.69 -16.07
C ARG A 223 3.43 -17.34 -17.53
N THR A 224 3.99 -18.12 -18.46
CA THR A 224 3.61 -18.09 -19.88
C THR A 224 2.09 -18.23 -20.03
N LEU A 225 1.50 -17.38 -20.86
CA LEU A 225 0.09 -17.42 -21.23
C LEU A 225 -0.09 -18.28 -22.49
N PRO A 226 -1.20 -19.04 -22.60
CA PRO A 226 -1.65 -19.58 -23.89
C PRO A 226 -1.83 -18.45 -24.91
N ASP A 227 -1.58 -18.73 -26.19
CA ASP A 227 -1.77 -17.72 -27.23
C ASP A 227 -3.25 -17.57 -27.62
N PHE A 228 -3.95 -16.74 -26.86
CA PHE A 228 -5.37 -16.44 -27.04
C PHE A 228 -5.73 -15.83 -28.42
N ARG A 229 -4.76 -15.42 -29.24
CA ARG A 229 -5.00 -14.82 -30.57
C ARG A 229 -5.31 -15.86 -31.65
N ASN A 230 -4.79 -17.08 -31.46
CA ASN A 230 -4.72 -18.16 -32.45
C ASN A 230 -5.60 -19.36 -32.07
N LEU A 231 -6.52 -19.17 -31.11
CA LEU A 231 -7.53 -20.17 -30.78
C LEU A 231 -8.55 -20.26 -31.93
N ASP A 232 -8.94 -21.48 -32.29
CA ASP A 232 -10.00 -21.67 -33.28
C ASP A 232 -11.38 -21.27 -32.73
N ALA A 233 -12.32 -21.09 -33.65
CA ALA A 233 -13.66 -20.62 -33.33
C ALA A 233 -14.54 -21.70 -32.64
N GLU A 234 -14.17 -22.98 -32.71
CA GLU A 234 -15.00 -24.09 -32.24
C GLU A 234 -14.73 -24.35 -30.75
N ASP A 235 -13.46 -24.49 -30.35
CA ASP A 235 -13.05 -24.44 -28.94
C ASP A 235 -13.66 -23.21 -28.23
N LEU A 236 -13.59 -22.04 -28.88
CA LEU A 236 -14.09 -20.78 -28.34
C LEU A 236 -15.63 -20.77 -28.25
N TYR A 237 -16.32 -21.53 -29.10
CA TYR A 237 -17.76 -21.71 -29.02
C TYR A 237 -18.16 -22.71 -27.94
N GLU A 238 -17.48 -23.86 -27.83
CA GLU A 238 -17.74 -24.87 -26.80
C GLU A 238 -17.50 -24.31 -25.39
N ILE A 239 -16.32 -23.75 -25.14
CA ILE A 239 -15.97 -23.17 -23.84
C ILE A 239 -16.89 -22.00 -23.50
N ALA A 240 -17.27 -21.16 -24.47
CA ALA A 240 -18.27 -20.13 -24.22
C ALA A 240 -19.66 -20.72 -23.93
N SER A 241 -20.06 -21.82 -24.59
CA SER A 241 -21.37 -22.43 -24.39
C SER A 241 -21.50 -23.15 -23.04
N ALA A 242 -20.39 -23.66 -22.50
CA ALA A 242 -20.31 -24.21 -21.14
C ALA A 242 -20.34 -23.15 -20.02
N LEU A 243 -20.19 -21.85 -20.36
CA LEU A 243 -20.15 -20.75 -19.38
C LEU A 243 -21.44 -19.95 -19.36
N ASP A 244 -22.04 -19.85 -18.17
CA ASP A 244 -23.09 -18.88 -17.85
C ASP A 244 -22.72 -17.46 -18.31
N LYS A 245 -23.73 -16.69 -18.71
CA LYS A 245 -23.53 -15.31 -19.17
C LYS A 245 -23.33 -14.38 -17.95
N PRO A 246 -22.41 -13.40 -18.01
CA PRO A 246 -22.26 -12.40 -16.95
C PRO A 246 -23.59 -11.68 -16.69
N LEU A 247 -24.01 -11.65 -15.42
CA LEU A 247 -25.25 -11.05 -14.95
C LEU A 247 -25.11 -9.51 -14.90
N PRO A 248 -25.83 -8.74 -15.73
CA PRO A 248 -25.84 -7.28 -15.62
C PRO A 248 -26.70 -6.84 -14.43
N LEU A 249 -26.13 -6.03 -13.54
CA LEU A 249 -26.86 -5.45 -12.41
C LEU A 249 -27.63 -4.21 -12.87
N LYS A 250 -28.90 -4.42 -13.21
CA LYS A 250 -29.79 -3.37 -13.71
C LYS A 250 -30.41 -2.57 -12.56
N PHE A 251 -29.72 -1.55 -12.08
CA PHE A 251 -30.28 -0.61 -11.11
C PHE A 251 -31.41 0.22 -11.74
N VAL A 252 -32.55 0.25 -11.07
CA VAL A 252 -33.75 0.99 -11.46
C VAL A 252 -33.75 2.35 -10.77
N SER A 253 -33.97 3.44 -11.53
CA SER A 253 -34.01 4.79 -10.97
C SER A 253 -35.39 5.19 -10.48
N SER A 254 -35.42 5.99 -9.43
CA SER A 254 -36.55 6.83 -9.02
C SER A 254 -36.14 8.30 -9.09
N ASN A 255 -37.08 9.24 -9.01
CA ASN A 255 -36.75 10.67 -8.97
C ASN A 255 -35.84 11.03 -7.78
N ALA A 256 -36.07 10.40 -6.62
CA ALA A 256 -35.24 10.58 -5.43
C ALA A 256 -33.81 10.03 -5.64
N LEU A 257 -33.67 8.82 -6.19
CA LEU A 257 -32.35 8.23 -6.47
C LEU A 257 -31.59 9.01 -7.54
N SER A 258 -32.27 9.50 -8.58
CA SER A 258 -31.66 10.38 -9.59
C SER A 258 -31.12 11.68 -8.95
N LYS A 259 -31.85 12.27 -8.01
CA LYS A 259 -31.39 13.47 -7.26
C LYS A 259 -30.24 13.16 -6.30
N ALA A 260 -30.25 11.99 -5.63
CA ALA A 260 -29.13 11.54 -4.79
C ALA A 260 -27.84 11.37 -5.62
N ILE A 261 -27.94 10.73 -6.80
CA ILE A 261 -26.83 10.56 -7.75
C ILE A 261 -26.29 11.93 -8.24
N GLU A 262 -27.18 12.89 -8.55
CA GLU A 262 -26.79 14.25 -8.92
C GLU A 262 -26.06 14.97 -7.78
N ASN A 263 -26.61 14.95 -6.57
CA ASN A 263 -26.02 15.58 -5.38
C ASN A 263 -24.64 14.98 -5.05
N ALA A 264 -24.51 13.64 -5.11
CA ALA A 264 -23.25 12.94 -4.90
C ALA A 264 -22.23 13.27 -6.00
N TYR A 265 -22.64 13.44 -7.25
CA TYR A 265 -21.76 13.87 -8.33
C TYR A 265 -21.26 15.31 -8.13
N VAL A 266 -22.13 16.24 -7.69
CA VAL A 266 -21.72 17.62 -7.34
C VAL A 266 -20.73 17.61 -6.18
N TYR A 267 -21.01 16.87 -5.10
CA TYR A 267 -20.10 16.72 -3.97
C TYR A 267 -18.75 16.12 -4.38
N PHE A 268 -18.76 15.04 -5.17
CA PHE A 268 -17.57 14.41 -5.72
C PHE A 268 -16.74 15.40 -6.54
N LYS A 269 -17.37 16.14 -7.45
CA LYS A 269 -16.67 17.10 -8.32
C LYS A 269 -16.05 18.24 -7.52
N VAL A 270 -16.80 18.88 -6.62
CA VAL A 270 -16.27 19.94 -5.74
C VAL A 270 -15.11 19.43 -4.89
N THR A 271 -15.20 18.20 -4.38
CA THR A 271 -14.11 17.56 -3.63
C THR A 271 -12.89 17.33 -4.52
N VAL A 272 -13.03 16.66 -5.66
CA VAL A 272 -11.92 16.27 -6.54
C VAL A 272 -11.23 17.45 -7.21
N ASP A 273 -11.99 18.48 -7.62
CA ASP A 273 -11.44 19.67 -8.25
C ASP A 273 -10.55 20.48 -7.28
N ALA A 274 -10.83 20.44 -5.98
CA ALA A 274 -10.09 21.17 -4.94
C ALA A 274 -8.76 20.54 -4.52
N HIS A 275 -8.49 19.27 -4.87
CA HIS A 275 -7.24 18.60 -4.53
C HIS A 275 -6.20 18.75 -5.65
N GLU A 276 -5.02 19.27 -5.30
CA GLU A 276 -3.81 19.09 -6.09
C GLU A 276 -3.27 17.67 -5.91
N MET A 277 -2.68 17.11 -6.96
CA MET A 277 -1.97 15.83 -6.90
C MET A 277 -0.77 15.91 -7.85
N VAL A 278 0.43 15.85 -7.31
CA VAL A 278 1.68 15.96 -8.09
C VAL A 278 2.57 14.74 -7.79
N PRO A 279 2.72 13.81 -8.75
CA PRO A 279 3.82 12.85 -8.74
C PRO A 279 5.14 13.57 -9.04
N THR A 280 6.12 13.42 -8.16
CA THR A 280 7.46 14.00 -8.30
C THR A 280 8.48 12.87 -8.33
N GLU A 281 9.06 12.62 -9.52
CA GLU A 281 9.99 11.52 -9.75
C GLU A 281 11.44 12.03 -9.70
N PHE A 282 12.19 11.68 -8.65
CA PHE A 282 13.59 12.09 -8.45
C PHE A 282 14.55 10.98 -8.89
N LYS A 283 15.18 11.18 -10.04
CA LYS A 283 16.08 10.18 -10.67
C LYS A 283 17.58 10.42 -10.37
N GLY A 284 17.91 11.35 -9.48
CA GLY A 284 19.30 11.72 -9.18
C GLY A 284 20.07 10.68 -8.37
N TYR A 285 19.40 9.97 -7.46
CA TYR A 285 19.91 8.81 -6.70
C TYR A 285 18.78 8.11 -5.92
N GLY A 286 19.10 6.99 -5.26
CA GLY A 286 18.18 6.27 -4.36
C GLY A 286 18.90 5.64 -3.15
N LYS A 287 18.29 4.58 -2.57
CA LYS A 287 18.77 3.88 -1.36
C LYS A 287 20.21 3.35 -1.49
N GLY A 288 20.72 3.13 -2.70
CA GLY A 288 22.10 2.74 -2.95
C GLY A 288 23.13 3.81 -2.52
N LEU A 289 22.94 5.07 -2.94
CA LEU A 289 23.86 6.16 -2.58
C LEU A 289 23.76 6.50 -1.08
N ILE A 290 22.54 6.61 -0.55
CA ILE A 290 22.30 7.04 0.84
C ILE A 290 22.96 6.09 1.86
N LYS A 291 22.97 4.78 1.58
CA LYS A 291 23.69 3.79 2.40
C LYS A 291 25.20 4.07 2.44
N THR A 292 25.81 4.65 1.39
CA THR A 292 27.25 4.98 1.41
C THR A 292 27.58 6.11 2.38
N PHE A 293 26.62 6.98 2.67
CA PHE A 293 26.70 7.99 3.74
C PHE A 293 26.45 7.41 5.15
N LYS A 294 26.24 6.09 5.26
CA LYS A 294 25.97 5.32 6.50
C LYS A 294 24.65 5.70 7.20
N MET A 295 23.62 6.04 6.43
CA MET A 295 22.32 6.49 6.94
C MET A 295 21.18 5.52 6.61
N SER A 296 20.10 5.57 7.39
CA SER A 296 18.83 4.97 7.00
C SER A 296 18.26 5.75 5.80
N PRO A 297 17.99 5.12 4.64
CA PRO A 297 17.46 5.81 3.47
C PRO A 297 16.12 6.50 3.72
N ASP A 298 15.29 5.91 4.59
CA ASP A 298 13.98 6.40 5.00
C ASP A 298 14.09 7.69 5.84
N ALA A 299 14.87 7.62 6.92
CA ALA A 299 15.16 8.77 7.79
C ALA A 299 15.84 9.93 7.03
N TYR A 300 16.67 9.63 6.03
CA TYR A 300 17.29 10.63 5.16
C TYR A 300 16.24 11.36 4.31
N VAL A 301 15.31 10.63 3.69
CA VAL A 301 14.19 11.24 2.95
C VAL A 301 13.30 12.05 3.88
N GLN A 302 13.00 11.57 5.08
CA GLN A 302 12.26 12.34 6.09
C GLN A 302 12.96 13.66 6.44
N MET A 303 14.30 13.70 6.52
CA MET A 303 15.02 14.96 6.73
C MET A 303 14.96 15.90 5.51
N ALA A 304 14.99 15.36 4.28
CA ALA A 304 14.74 16.16 3.08
C ALA A 304 13.32 16.75 3.06
N LEU A 305 12.30 15.99 3.49
CA LEU A 305 10.93 16.48 3.64
C LEU A 305 10.82 17.60 4.68
N GLN A 306 11.55 17.52 5.80
CA GLN A 306 11.60 18.59 6.80
C GLN A 306 12.26 19.86 6.25
N LEU A 307 13.39 19.72 5.54
CA LEU A 307 14.11 20.84 4.93
C LEU A 307 13.27 21.53 3.85
N ALA A 308 12.65 20.76 2.95
CA ALA A 308 11.79 21.26 1.90
C ALA A 308 10.56 22.01 2.43
N TYR A 309 9.92 21.49 3.49
CA TYR A 309 8.81 22.19 4.14
C TYR A 309 9.27 23.50 4.79
N TYR A 310 10.42 23.49 5.47
CA TYR A 310 10.99 24.69 6.08
C TYR A 310 11.34 25.76 5.03
N ARG A 311 11.92 25.37 3.88
CA ARG A 311 12.20 26.29 2.76
C ARG A 311 10.93 26.91 2.15
N LYS A 312 9.85 26.11 1.97
CA LYS A 312 8.59 26.61 1.40
C LYS A 312 7.78 27.51 2.34
N HIS A 313 7.88 27.31 3.67
CA HIS A 313 6.96 27.94 4.64
C HIS A 313 7.63 28.72 5.80
N GLY A 314 8.95 28.61 6.01
CA GLY A 314 9.66 29.28 7.11
C GLY A 314 9.33 28.77 8.51
N GLU A 315 8.60 27.65 8.63
CA GLU A 315 8.09 27.12 9.90
C GLU A 315 8.31 25.61 10.05
N PHE A 316 8.16 25.11 11.28
CA PHE A 316 8.26 23.68 11.62
C PHE A 316 6.90 23.18 12.12
N VAL A 317 6.38 22.11 11.52
CA VAL A 317 5.00 21.62 11.76
C VAL A 317 4.95 20.19 12.27
N ALA A 318 3.85 19.84 12.95
CA ALA A 318 3.55 18.47 13.36
C ALA A 318 3.54 17.54 12.13
N THR A 319 4.57 16.70 12.04
CA THR A 319 4.78 15.77 10.93
C THR A 319 4.45 14.35 11.38
N TYR A 320 3.56 13.67 10.65
CA TYR A 320 3.20 12.27 10.86
C TYR A 320 4.01 11.37 9.93
N GLU A 321 4.52 10.25 10.44
CA GLU A 321 4.95 9.08 9.67
C GLU A 321 4.27 7.81 10.20
N SER A 322 3.87 6.91 9.30
CA SER A 322 3.19 5.66 9.63
C SER A 322 4.17 4.53 10.01
N ALA A 323 4.18 4.11 11.27
CA ALA A 323 5.00 2.99 11.75
C ALA A 323 4.12 1.73 11.97
N ALA A 324 4.44 0.61 11.33
CA ALA A 324 3.63 -0.60 11.45
C ALA A 324 3.89 -1.37 12.76
N THR A 325 2.90 -1.46 13.65
CA THR A 325 2.98 -2.18 14.95
C THR A 325 2.66 -3.67 14.82
N ARG A 326 2.67 -4.21 13.60
CA ARG A 326 2.21 -5.57 13.25
C ARG A 326 2.96 -6.71 13.93
N LYS A 327 4.09 -6.48 14.60
CA LYS A 327 4.73 -7.48 15.46
C LYS A 327 3.87 -7.88 16.69
N TYR A 328 2.91 -7.04 17.07
CA TYR A 328 1.93 -7.33 18.13
C TYR A 328 0.66 -7.97 17.57
N ARG A 329 -0.04 -8.74 18.42
CA ARG A 329 -1.34 -9.33 18.07
C ARG A 329 -2.35 -8.23 17.73
N HIS A 330 -2.93 -8.31 16.53
CA HIS A 330 -3.84 -7.32 15.94
C HIS A 330 -3.22 -5.91 15.77
N GLY A 331 -1.88 -5.79 15.78
CA GLY A 331 -1.19 -4.53 15.54
C GLY A 331 -1.55 -3.91 14.18
N ARG A 332 -1.74 -2.59 14.19
CA ARG A 332 -2.04 -1.74 13.03
C ARG A 332 -0.86 -0.80 12.79
N THR A 333 -1.03 0.48 13.12
CA THR A 333 -0.03 1.55 13.03
C THR A 333 0.14 2.28 14.35
N GLU A 334 1.31 2.87 14.53
CA GLU A 334 1.65 3.95 15.46
C GLU A 334 2.28 5.10 14.64
N THR A 335 2.47 6.27 15.25
CA THR A 335 3.09 7.44 14.61
C THR A 335 4.55 7.56 15.02
N ALA A 336 5.44 7.63 14.03
CA ALA A 336 6.74 8.27 14.20
C ALA A 336 6.59 9.77 13.90
N ARG A 337 7.23 10.63 14.71
CA ARG A 337 7.13 12.10 14.58
C ARG A 337 8.42 12.64 13.99
N SER A 338 8.44 12.95 12.69
CA SER A 338 9.66 13.37 11.99
C SER A 338 10.20 14.73 12.42
N CYS A 339 9.31 15.63 12.86
CA CYS A 339 9.69 16.92 13.44
C CYS A 339 10.25 16.73 14.85
N SER A 340 11.50 17.15 15.04
CA SER A 340 12.29 16.99 16.26
C SER A 340 13.20 18.21 16.48
N ASN A 341 13.81 18.32 17.67
CA ASN A 341 14.79 19.38 17.93
C ASN A 341 16.02 19.23 16.99
N GLU A 342 16.42 17.99 16.72
CA GLU A 342 17.53 17.67 15.83
C GLU A 342 17.19 17.93 14.35
N SER A 343 15.98 17.63 13.88
CA SER A 343 15.57 18.00 12.51
C SER A 343 15.47 19.51 12.32
N LYS A 344 14.97 20.24 13.33
CA LYS A 344 15.02 21.71 13.36
C LYS A 344 16.45 22.25 13.29
N ALA A 345 17.36 21.71 14.11
CA ALA A 345 18.76 22.12 14.12
C ALA A 345 19.46 21.83 12.78
N PHE A 346 19.14 20.70 12.13
CA PHE A 346 19.61 20.39 10.78
C PHE A 346 19.09 21.40 9.74
N CYS A 347 17.79 21.71 9.72
CA CYS A 347 17.23 22.63 8.74
C CYS A 347 17.81 24.04 8.89
N LEU A 348 17.94 24.54 10.13
CA LEU A 348 18.58 25.83 10.39
C LEU A 348 20.05 25.85 9.96
N ALA A 349 20.80 24.77 10.19
CA ALA A 349 22.19 24.65 9.75
C ALA A 349 22.35 24.59 8.22
N MET A 350 21.33 24.15 7.47
CA MET A 350 21.38 24.13 6.00
C MET A 350 21.20 25.51 5.37
N GLU A 351 20.39 26.37 5.98
CA GLU A 351 20.11 27.71 5.47
C GLU A 351 21.10 28.79 5.96
N ASP A 352 21.91 28.47 6.98
CA ASP A 352 22.95 29.35 7.52
C ASP A 352 24.26 29.28 6.71
N SER A 353 24.61 30.36 6.00
CA SER A 353 25.80 30.48 5.16
C SER A 353 27.12 30.23 5.90
N ASP A 354 27.16 30.55 7.19
CA ASP A 354 28.40 30.59 7.98
C ASP A 354 28.70 29.21 8.59
N VAL A 355 27.70 28.31 8.61
CA VAL A 355 27.83 26.92 9.05
C VAL A 355 28.42 26.06 7.93
N GLY A 356 29.73 25.83 7.96
CA GLY A 356 30.44 25.00 6.98
C GLY A 356 29.97 23.52 6.94
N PHE A 357 30.15 22.87 5.78
CA PHE A 357 29.53 21.56 5.46
C PHE A 357 29.69 20.47 6.53
N LYS A 358 30.83 20.37 7.22
CA LYS A 358 31.04 19.35 8.28
C LYS A 358 30.02 19.50 9.43
N ALA A 359 29.68 20.73 9.80
CA ALA A 359 28.72 21.02 10.85
C ALA A 359 27.28 20.75 10.38
N ARG A 360 26.91 21.18 9.16
CA ARG A 360 25.64 20.83 8.51
C ARG A 360 25.42 19.32 8.45
N ALA A 361 26.45 18.58 8.01
CA ALA A 361 26.46 17.14 7.93
C ALA A 361 26.37 16.46 9.31
N ALA A 362 27.00 17.03 10.34
CA ALA A 362 26.88 16.53 11.72
C ALA A 362 25.45 16.71 12.26
N ALA A 363 24.82 17.88 12.03
CA ALA A 363 23.42 18.12 12.39
C ALA A 363 22.48 17.16 11.65
N CYS A 364 22.67 16.96 10.34
CA CYS A 364 21.92 15.98 9.55
C CYS A 364 22.10 14.54 10.07
N ARG A 365 23.33 14.13 10.40
CA ARG A 365 23.62 12.80 10.97
C ARG A 365 22.91 12.60 12.32
N ALA A 366 22.87 13.64 13.16
CA ALA A 366 22.14 13.62 14.43
C ALA A 366 20.61 13.53 14.22
N ALA A 367 20.05 14.30 13.29
CA ALA A 367 18.63 14.30 12.96
C ALA A 367 18.15 12.96 12.39
N VAL A 368 18.92 12.38 11.47
CA VAL A 368 18.71 11.01 10.95
C VAL A 368 18.75 9.96 12.08
N SER A 369 19.69 10.10 13.03
CA SER A 369 19.80 9.19 14.17
C SER A 369 18.63 9.33 15.16
N ARG A 370 18.18 10.56 15.43
CA ARG A 370 16.98 10.85 16.23
C ARG A 370 15.74 10.24 15.59
N HIS A 371 15.51 10.51 14.31
CA HIS A 371 14.36 9.98 13.59
C HIS A 371 14.36 8.45 13.61
N ALA A 372 15.47 7.79 13.26
CA ALA A 372 15.57 6.33 13.33
C ALA A 372 15.30 5.75 14.73
N THR A 373 15.60 6.52 15.80
CA THR A 373 15.24 6.15 17.18
C THR A 373 13.72 6.24 17.41
N TYR A 374 13.07 7.30 16.91
CA TYR A 374 11.60 7.45 16.98
C TYR A 374 10.87 6.39 16.15
N THR A 375 11.32 6.09 14.92
CA THR A 375 10.75 5.01 14.10
C THR A 375 10.87 3.66 14.81
N ALA A 376 12.02 3.39 15.45
CA ALA A 376 12.22 2.19 16.25
C ALA A 376 11.26 2.11 17.45
N TRP A 377 11.07 3.20 18.20
CA TRP A 377 10.08 3.25 19.29
C TRP A 377 8.64 3.09 18.79
N ALA A 378 8.30 3.65 17.63
CA ALA A 378 6.95 3.58 17.08
C ALA A 378 6.58 2.17 16.59
N VAL A 379 7.45 1.47 15.85
CA VAL A 379 7.22 0.04 15.50
C VAL A 379 7.23 -0.87 16.75
N ASP A 380 7.90 -0.43 17.82
CA ASP A 380 7.92 -1.09 19.12
C ASP A 380 6.74 -0.71 20.03
N GLY A 381 5.80 0.11 19.56
CA GLY A 381 4.63 0.54 20.35
C GLY A 381 4.99 1.31 21.63
N GLN A 382 6.15 1.97 21.64
CA GLN A 382 6.67 2.81 22.72
C GLN A 382 6.56 4.32 22.41
N ALA A 383 6.04 4.69 21.25
CA ALA A 383 5.64 6.07 20.96
C ALA A 383 4.29 6.41 21.61
N VAL A 384 3.90 7.68 21.56
CA VAL A 384 2.84 8.23 22.43
C VAL A 384 1.46 8.33 21.78
N ASP A 385 1.36 8.36 20.46
CA ASP A 385 0.13 8.81 19.79
C ASP A 385 -1.05 7.83 19.91
N ARG A 386 -0.86 6.50 19.74
CA ARG A 386 -1.95 5.55 20.03
C ARG A 386 -2.24 5.42 21.53
N HIS A 387 -1.25 5.63 22.39
CA HIS A 387 -1.46 5.59 23.84
C HIS A 387 -2.34 6.77 24.31
N LEU A 388 -2.01 8.00 23.89
CA LEU A 388 -2.79 9.19 24.21
C LEU A 388 -4.19 9.16 23.56
N LEU A 389 -4.32 8.63 22.34
CA LEU A 389 -5.62 8.34 21.73
C LEU A 389 -6.42 7.31 22.56
N GLY A 390 -5.77 6.23 23.03
CA GLY A 390 -6.39 5.22 23.89
C GLY A 390 -6.92 5.83 25.19
N LEU A 391 -6.09 6.62 25.89
CA LEU A 391 -6.48 7.34 27.11
C LEU A 391 -7.64 8.34 26.87
N ARG A 392 -7.74 8.93 25.68
CA ARG A 392 -8.87 9.80 25.28
C ARG A 392 -10.15 9.00 24.98
N LEU A 393 -10.04 7.77 24.48
CA LEU A 393 -11.17 6.92 24.07
C LEU A 393 -11.73 6.03 25.19
N ILE A 394 -10.96 5.71 26.23
CA ILE A 394 -11.47 5.00 27.43
C ILE A 394 -12.21 5.93 28.41
N ARG A 395 -12.10 7.25 28.22
CA ARG A 395 -12.79 8.25 29.05
C ARG A 395 -14.29 8.16 28.83
N ASN A 396 -15.07 8.17 29.92
CA ASN A 396 -16.53 8.21 29.83
C ASN A 396 -17.05 9.57 29.30
N ALA A 397 -18.31 9.62 28.89
CA ALA A 397 -18.90 10.79 28.25
C ALA A 397 -19.20 11.93 29.26
N ASP A 398 -19.51 11.57 30.49
CA ASP A 398 -19.78 12.40 31.66
C ASP A 398 -18.51 12.84 32.41
N GLU A 399 -17.40 12.11 32.24
CA GLU A 399 -16.10 12.50 32.77
C GLU A 399 -15.56 13.79 32.09
N PRO A 400 -15.05 14.76 32.87
CA PRO A 400 -14.49 15.99 32.33
C PRO A 400 -13.25 15.70 31.48
N VAL A 401 -13.09 16.46 30.38
CA VAL A 401 -11.94 16.31 29.48
C VAL A 401 -10.64 16.64 30.25
N PRO A 402 -9.68 15.70 30.36
CA PRO A 402 -8.39 15.96 31.00
C PRO A 402 -7.69 17.18 30.38
N ALA A 403 -7.07 18.02 31.21
CA ALA A 403 -6.49 19.30 30.78
C ALA A 403 -5.55 19.16 29.57
N LEU A 404 -4.74 18.09 29.51
CA LEU A 404 -3.87 17.76 28.38
C LEU A 404 -4.63 17.66 27.03
N PHE A 405 -5.85 17.13 27.03
CA PHE A 405 -6.66 16.97 25.81
C PHE A 405 -7.50 18.21 25.48
N ALA A 406 -7.64 19.15 26.44
CA ALA A 406 -8.23 20.47 26.22
C ALA A 406 -7.19 21.53 25.78
N ASP A 407 -5.89 21.27 25.99
CA ASP A 407 -4.79 22.18 25.64
C ASP A 407 -4.71 22.43 24.11
N PRO A 408 -4.78 23.69 23.63
CA PRO A 408 -4.54 24.04 22.24
C PRO A 408 -3.15 23.61 21.72
N VAL A 409 -2.14 23.47 22.57
CA VAL A 409 -0.83 22.89 22.21
C VAL A 409 -1.01 21.44 21.76
N PHE A 410 -1.69 20.61 22.56
CA PHE A 410 -1.96 19.21 22.20
C PHE A 410 -2.79 19.11 20.91
N ALA A 411 -3.82 19.95 20.76
CA ALA A 411 -4.60 20.02 19.52
C ALA A 411 -3.73 20.33 18.29
N ARG A 412 -2.74 21.23 18.40
CA ARG A 412 -1.73 21.46 17.34
C ARG A 412 -0.82 20.26 17.11
N THR A 413 -0.39 19.54 18.16
CA THR A 413 0.46 18.35 17.98
C THR A 413 -0.23 17.18 17.27
N CYS A 414 -1.57 17.19 17.19
CA CYS A 414 -2.37 16.23 16.42
C CYS A 414 -2.83 16.78 15.05
N ARG A 415 -2.46 18.01 14.67
CA ARG A 415 -2.81 18.62 13.37
C ARG A 415 -1.67 18.40 12.36
N TRP A 416 -1.72 17.27 11.67
CA TRP A 416 -0.64 16.78 10.82
C TRP A 416 -0.52 17.53 9.48
N ARG A 417 0.02 18.76 9.51
CA ARG A 417 0.23 19.59 8.30
C ARG A 417 1.25 19.01 7.31
N LEU A 418 2.02 18.01 7.72
CA LEU A 418 2.75 17.13 6.81
C LEU A 418 2.48 15.67 7.20
N SER A 419 1.74 14.94 6.35
CA SER A 419 1.34 13.55 6.59
C SER A 419 2.06 12.62 5.63
N THR A 420 2.95 11.79 6.15
CA THR A 420 3.88 10.97 5.37
C THR A 420 3.72 9.47 5.64
N SER A 421 4.15 8.64 4.70
CA SER A 421 4.29 7.19 4.86
C SER A 421 5.17 6.63 3.76
N GLN A 422 6.06 5.71 4.11
CA GLN A 422 6.93 4.97 3.19
C GLN A 422 6.31 3.63 2.78
N ILE A 423 6.42 3.28 1.49
CA ILE A 423 6.24 1.93 0.94
C ILE A 423 7.18 1.82 -0.27
N SER A 424 8.10 0.87 -0.29
CA SER A 424 8.99 0.64 -1.44
C SER A 424 8.76 -0.74 -2.05
N ASP A 425 8.39 -0.76 -3.34
CA ASP A 425 8.59 -1.91 -4.21
C ASP A 425 9.16 -1.41 -5.54
N ASP A 426 10.26 -2.00 -6.01
CA ASP A 426 10.92 -1.58 -7.26
C ASP A 426 10.06 -1.90 -8.51
N CYS A 427 8.91 -2.60 -8.37
CA CYS A 427 7.90 -2.80 -9.42
C CYS A 427 6.71 -1.81 -9.37
N PHE A 428 6.67 -0.84 -8.46
CA PHE A 428 5.59 0.17 -8.42
C PHE A 428 6.01 1.49 -9.10
N ASN A 429 5.04 2.15 -9.76
CA ASN A 429 5.24 3.45 -10.42
C ASN A 429 4.75 4.65 -9.58
N ALA A 430 3.69 4.46 -8.80
CA ALA A 430 3.17 5.47 -7.87
C ALA A 430 2.27 4.80 -6.82
N TYR A 431 2.14 5.43 -5.66
CA TYR A 431 1.03 5.26 -4.71
C TYR A 431 0.78 6.60 -4.01
N GLY A 432 -0.39 6.81 -3.42
CA GLY A 432 -0.74 8.09 -2.80
C GLY A 432 -2.12 8.09 -2.13
N TRP A 433 -2.37 9.13 -1.36
CA TRP A 433 -3.65 9.47 -0.71
C TRP A 433 -3.72 11.00 -0.55
N GLY A 434 -4.86 11.55 -0.12
CA GLY A 434 -5.03 12.99 0.10
C GLY A 434 -4.33 13.51 1.37
N GLU A 435 -4.22 14.82 1.50
CA GLU A 435 -3.89 15.46 2.77
C GLU A 435 -4.91 15.13 3.88
N VAL A 436 -4.45 15.14 5.13
CA VAL A 436 -5.29 14.75 6.29
C VAL A 436 -5.83 15.96 7.07
N VAL A 437 -5.42 17.17 6.69
CA VAL A 437 -5.91 18.47 7.19
C VAL A 437 -5.88 19.49 6.04
N PRO A 438 -6.85 20.44 5.96
CA PRO A 438 -6.95 21.38 4.83
C PRO A 438 -5.75 22.32 4.61
N ASP A 439 -4.92 22.52 5.63
CA ASP A 439 -3.73 23.40 5.67
C ASP A 439 -2.42 22.60 5.66
N GLY A 440 -2.46 21.39 5.10
CA GLY A 440 -1.32 20.46 5.05
C GLY A 440 -1.22 19.66 3.77
N PHE A 441 -0.20 18.80 3.73
CA PHE A 441 0.13 17.95 2.59
C PHE A 441 0.05 16.47 2.94
N GLY A 442 -0.49 15.67 2.01
CA GLY A 442 -0.21 14.24 1.93
C GLY A 442 1.07 14.02 1.14
N CYS A 443 1.99 13.18 1.63
CA CYS A 443 3.26 12.90 0.97
C CYS A 443 3.62 11.41 1.05
N ALA A 444 3.23 10.67 0.01
CA ALA A 444 3.67 9.29 -0.22
C ALA A 444 5.08 9.29 -0.80
N TYR A 445 5.94 8.32 -0.44
CA TYR A 445 7.25 8.18 -1.08
C TYR A 445 7.79 6.74 -1.18
N MET A 446 8.31 6.41 -2.36
CA MET A 446 9.08 5.21 -2.65
C MET A 446 10.57 5.52 -2.57
N VAL A 447 11.30 4.70 -1.80
CA VAL A 447 12.77 4.71 -1.76
C VAL A 447 13.28 3.48 -2.52
N LYS A 448 13.67 3.65 -3.79
CA LYS A 448 14.15 2.57 -4.69
C LYS A 448 15.68 2.55 -4.76
N GLU A 449 16.28 1.66 -5.54
CA GLU A 449 17.76 1.52 -5.52
C GLU A 449 18.50 2.75 -6.06
N THR A 450 18.04 3.29 -7.19
CA THR A 450 18.69 4.40 -7.93
C THR A 450 17.81 5.65 -8.06
N GLU A 451 16.57 5.61 -7.59
CA GLU A 451 15.60 6.70 -7.69
C GLU A 451 14.78 6.82 -6.39
N LEU A 452 14.15 7.97 -6.20
CA LEU A 452 13.10 8.22 -5.21
C LEU A 452 11.87 8.75 -5.95
N ASP A 453 10.67 8.31 -5.63
CA ASP A 453 9.45 8.87 -6.22
C ASP A 453 8.47 9.29 -5.14
N PHE A 454 7.85 10.45 -5.30
CA PHE A 454 6.91 11.05 -4.35
C PHE A 454 5.53 11.21 -5.00
N CYS A 455 4.47 11.20 -4.20
CA CYS A 455 3.15 11.70 -4.60
C CYS A 455 2.63 12.66 -3.54
N ILE A 456 2.46 13.93 -3.95
CA ILE A 456 2.20 15.07 -3.07
C ILE A 456 0.80 15.59 -3.34
N THR A 457 -0.02 15.68 -2.29
CA THR A 457 -1.42 16.14 -2.34
C THR A 457 -1.64 17.29 -1.37
N SER A 458 -2.50 18.25 -1.75
CA SER A 458 -2.95 19.35 -0.87
C SER A 458 -4.20 20.03 -1.43
N LEU A 459 -4.92 20.78 -0.59
CA LEU A 459 -5.98 21.70 -1.04
C LEU A 459 -5.37 23.05 -1.49
N HIS A 460 -4.81 23.07 -2.70
CA HIS A 460 -4.22 24.26 -3.34
C HIS A 460 -3.12 24.98 -2.53
N LEU A 461 -2.21 24.21 -1.91
CA LEU A 461 -1.08 24.77 -1.15
C LEU A 461 0.23 24.84 -1.97
N GLY A 462 0.19 24.47 -3.26
CA GLY A 462 1.36 24.41 -4.12
C GLY A 462 2.15 23.11 -3.93
N SER A 463 1.49 21.97 -4.13
CA SER A 463 2.09 20.63 -4.09
C SER A 463 3.25 20.48 -5.09
N ARG A 464 3.22 21.24 -6.20
CA ARG A 464 4.32 21.24 -7.18
C ARG A 464 5.56 21.95 -6.66
N ASP A 465 5.42 23.08 -5.98
CA ASP A 465 6.55 23.79 -5.39
C ASP A 465 7.16 22.98 -4.25
N LEU A 466 6.35 22.32 -3.42
CA LEU A 466 6.87 21.42 -2.38
C LEU A 466 7.66 20.26 -3.03
N GLY A 467 7.20 19.73 -4.16
CA GLY A 467 7.96 18.77 -4.96
C GLY A 467 9.31 19.31 -5.46
N ASN A 468 9.36 20.57 -5.91
CA ASN A 468 10.61 21.22 -6.32
C ASN A 468 11.57 21.39 -5.13
N TYR A 469 11.09 21.89 -3.98
CA TYR A 469 11.89 22.01 -2.76
C TYR A 469 12.38 20.66 -2.23
N ILE A 470 11.63 19.56 -2.44
CA ILE A 470 12.08 18.21 -2.09
C ILE A 470 13.25 17.77 -2.98
N VAL A 471 13.19 18.04 -4.29
CA VAL A 471 14.30 17.76 -5.22
C VAL A 471 15.53 18.58 -4.83
N GLU A 472 15.36 19.89 -4.60
CA GLU A 472 16.42 20.81 -4.18
C GLU A 472 17.08 20.37 -2.86
N ALA A 473 16.28 20.05 -1.84
CA ALA A 473 16.77 19.52 -0.56
C ALA A 473 17.56 18.21 -0.72
N LEU A 474 17.11 17.30 -1.59
CA LEU A 474 17.81 16.06 -1.89
C LEU A 474 19.14 16.31 -2.62
N GLU A 475 19.21 17.26 -3.54
CA GLU A 475 20.44 17.59 -4.26
C GLU A 475 21.47 18.30 -3.36
N ASP A 476 21.03 19.25 -2.53
CA ASP A 476 21.86 19.90 -1.51
C ASP A 476 22.40 18.92 -0.47
N MET A 477 21.52 18.05 0.07
CA MET A 477 21.94 17.03 1.04
C MET A 477 22.95 16.06 0.44
N ARG A 478 22.81 15.71 -0.85
CA ARG A 478 23.80 14.90 -1.56
C ARG A 478 25.13 15.65 -1.71
N PHE A 479 25.09 16.89 -2.22
CA PHE A 479 26.28 17.70 -2.45
C PHE A 479 27.09 17.89 -1.16
N MET A 480 26.41 18.28 -0.07
CA MET A 480 27.00 18.40 1.27
C MET A 480 27.74 17.12 1.71
N PHE A 481 27.14 15.94 1.54
CA PHE A 481 27.80 14.69 1.94
C PHE A 481 28.90 14.22 0.97
N GLU A 482 28.83 14.58 -0.31
CA GLU A 482 29.93 14.36 -1.25
C GLU A 482 31.14 15.27 -0.91
N GLU A 483 30.93 16.55 -0.58
CA GLU A 483 32.00 17.45 -0.12
C GLU A 483 32.59 17.02 1.23
N VAL A 484 31.75 16.69 2.22
CA VAL A 484 32.23 16.19 3.52
C VAL A 484 33.03 14.90 3.36
N ARG A 485 32.66 14.02 2.43
CA ARG A 485 33.45 12.81 2.12
C ARG A 485 34.80 13.12 1.47
N LYS A 486 34.92 14.20 0.67
CA LYS A 486 36.22 14.67 0.16
C LYS A 486 37.08 15.23 1.29
N ILE A 487 36.51 16.04 2.18
CA ILE A 487 37.19 16.61 3.34
C ILE A 487 37.67 15.52 4.30
N GLU A 488 36.78 14.60 4.71
CA GLU A 488 37.11 13.45 5.58
C GLU A 488 38.23 12.58 4.96
N LYS A 489 38.26 12.43 3.63
CA LYS A 489 39.35 11.71 2.93
C LYS A 489 40.67 12.48 2.93
N ALA A 490 40.64 13.80 2.71
CA ALA A 490 41.83 14.64 2.70
C ALA A 490 42.47 14.72 4.11
N GLU A 491 41.64 14.89 5.15
CA GLU A 491 42.08 14.84 6.55
C GLU A 491 42.70 13.49 6.91
N ALA A 492 42.08 12.37 6.50
CA ALA A 492 42.64 11.04 6.73
C ALA A 492 43.97 10.81 6.00
N ALA A 493 44.12 11.32 4.77
CA ALA A 493 45.37 11.23 4.02
C ALA A 493 46.49 12.07 4.67
N GLN A 494 46.17 13.30 5.11
CA GLN A 494 47.10 14.16 5.83
C GLN A 494 47.52 13.54 7.17
N ALA A 495 46.59 12.97 7.93
CA ALA A 495 46.87 12.29 9.19
C ALA A 495 47.77 11.05 8.98
N ALA A 496 47.53 10.26 7.92
CA ALA A 496 48.38 9.13 7.58
C ALA A 496 49.80 9.57 7.16
N MET A 497 49.94 10.66 6.41
CA MET A 497 51.25 11.23 6.05
C MET A 497 52.02 11.73 7.28
N VAL A 498 51.35 12.41 8.21
CA VAL A 498 51.95 12.88 9.47
C VAL A 498 52.36 11.70 10.36
N ALA A 499 51.55 10.65 10.45
CA ALA A 499 51.90 9.43 11.19
C ALA A 499 53.13 8.74 10.59
N ALA A 500 53.18 8.54 9.27
CA ALA A 500 54.33 7.95 8.59
C ALA A 500 55.62 8.80 8.75
N ALA A 501 55.50 10.13 8.74
CA ALA A 501 56.63 11.02 9.02
C ALA A 501 57.15 10.90 10.46
N ALA A 502 56.25 10.76 11.45
CA ALA A 502 56.62 10.55 12.85
C ALA A 502 57.26 9.16 13.09
N GLU A 503 56.77 8.10 12.43
CA GLU A 503 57.40 6.78 12.45
C GLU A 503 58.79 6.79 11.81
N ALA A 504 58.96 7.47 10.67
CA ALA A 504 60.25 7.63 10.01
C ALA A 504 61.25 8.42 10.86
N LEU A 505 60.83 9.49 11.54
CA LEU A 505 61.66 10.24 12.47
C LEU A 505 62.09 9.37 13.65
N SER A 506 61.16 8.65 14.28
CA SER A 506 61.47 7.75 15.39
C SER A 506 62.34 6.55 15.00
N HIS A 507 62.35 6.15 13.73
CA HIS A 507 63.30 5.18 13.19
C HIS A 507 64.69 5.80 12.99
N ALA A 508 64.77 7.05 12.51
CA ALA A 508 66.02 7.77 12.33
C ALA A 508 66.71 8.07 13.69
N GLU A 509 65.95 8.49 14.71
CA GLU A 509 66.43 8.70 16.08
C GLU A 509 67.05 7.42 16.66
N ARG A 510 66.32 6.28 16.62
CA ARG A 510 66.83 4.99 17.09
C ARG A 510 68.04 4.49 16.30
N SER A 511 68.12 4.82 15.00
CA SER A 511 69.30 4.52 14.17
C SER A 511 70.52 5.36 14.58
N ALA A 512 70.30 6.62 14.95
CA ALA A 512 71.36 7.50 15.46
C ALA A 512 71.83 7.09 16.86
N GLU A 513 70.93 6.69 17.76
CA GLU A 513 71.28 6.12 19.07
C GLU A 513 72.14 4.86 18.93
N LEU A 514 71.76 3.93 18.03
CA LEU A 514 72.55 2.74 17.73
C LEU A 514 73.94 3.06 17.15
N ALA A 515 74.03 4.05 16.27
CA ALA A 515 75.31 4.51 15.73
C ALA A 515 76.21 5.12 16.82
N MET A 516 75.66 5.99 17.68
CA MET A 516 76.35 6.61 18.80
C MET A 516 76.85 5.56 19.81
N ALA A 517 76.01 4.56 20.14
CA ALA A 517 76.40 3.43 20.99
C ALA A 517 77.51 2.58 20.36
N SER A 518 77.46 2.36 19.04
CA SER A 518 78.52 1.64 18.32
C SER A 518 79.85 2.41 18.30
N MET A 519 79.82 3.75 18.25
CA MET A 519 81.03 4.57 18.33
C MET A 519 81.60 4.61 19.76
N ALA A 520 80.74 4.65 20.78
CA ALA A 520 81.16 4.60 22.19
C ALA A 520 81.86 3.29 22.58
N LEU A 521 81.62 2.19 21.85
CA LEU A 521 82.23 0.89 22.09
C LEU A 521 83.63 0.71 21.47
N ASN A 522 84.18 1.69 20.74
CA ASN A 522 85.46 1.53 20.02
C ASN A 522 86.41 2.74 20.15
N PRO A 523 87.01 2.96 21.34
CA PRO A 523 87.90 4.10 21.59
C PRO A 523 89.34 3.87 21.08
N SER A 524 89.65 4.42 19.92
CA SER A 524 91.03 4.57 19.45
C SER A 524 91.80 5.60 20.29
N SER A 525 92.77 5.16 21.09
CA SER A 525 93.61 6.01 21.96
C SER A 525 94.55 6.93 21.15
N PRO A 526 94.98 8.08 21.72
CA PRO A 526 96.36 8.10 22.20
C PRO A 526 96.65 8.85 23.52
N SER A 527 97.69 8.36 24.21
CA SER A 527 98.67 9.10 25.03
C SER A 527 98.29 9.96 26.25
N ASN A 528 98.30 9.30 27.43
CA ASN A 528 99.11 9.67 28.62
C ASN A 528 98.73 10.95 29.43
N PRO A 529 99.35 11.28 30.61
CA PRO A 529 98.54 11.28 31.85
C PRO A 529 98.73 12.49 32.79
N HIS A 530 97.79 12.75 33.73
CA HIS A 530 98.11 13.09 35.13
C HIS A 530 96.91 13.29 36.11
N PHE A 531 97.24 13.16 37.40
CA PHE A 531 96.63 13.73 38.63
C PHE A 531 95.14 13.50 39.03
N ARG A 532 94.98 12.54 39.97
CA ARG A 532 94.46 12.65 41.36
C ARG A 532 93.14 13.38 41.74
N ASP A 533 92.45 12.66 42.65
CA ASP A 533 91.59 13.09 43.78
C ASP A 533 90.11 13.46 43.53
N GLY A 534 89.23 13.28 44.56
CA GLY A 534 87.84 13.79 44.48
C GLY A 534 86.64 13.08 45.12
N ARG A 535 86.79 12.04 45.97
CA ARG A 535 85.81 11.55 47.01
C ARG A 535 84.26 11.58 46.79
N VAL A 536 83.61 10.42 47.04
CA VAL A 536 82.31 10.25 47.79
C VAL A 536 81.01 10.69 47.07
N ALA A 537 79.83 10.03 47.14
CA ALA A 537 79.31 8.92 47.98
C ALA A 537 78.46 7.88 47.18
N VAL A 538 78.01 6.83 47.89
CA VAL A 538 77.18 5.67 47.49
C VAL A 538 76.17 5.45 48.67
N PRO A 539 74.86 5.13 48.50
CA PRO A 539 74.43 3.77 48.14
C PRO A 539 73.12 3.58 47.33
N ASP A 540 72.92 2.31 46.97
CA ASP A 540 71.79 1.73 46.22
C ASP A 540 70.42 1.80 46.92
N TYR A 541 69.35 1.59 46.15
CA TYR A 541 68.48 0.41 46.32
C TYR A 541 67.72 0.09 45.01
N ALA A 542 67.20 -1.14 44.86
CA ALA A 542 66.90 -1.72 43.56
C ALA A 542 65.40 -1.92 43.22
N LEU A 543 65.10 -1.79 41.92
CA LEU A 543 64.13 -2.54 41.09
C LEU A 543 62.75 -2.94 41.66
N ALA A 544 61.69 -2.36 41.08
CA ALA A 544 60.41 -3.06 40.84
C ALA A 544 59.70 -2.51 39.57
N ARG A 545 58.89 -3.35 38.90
CA ARG A 545 58.10 -2.98 37.70
C ARG A 545 56.63 -2.70 38.07
N SER A 546 55.99 -1.79 37.35
CA SER A 546 54.56 -1.44 37.50
C SER A 546 53.69 -1.92 36.32
N PRO A 547 52.57 -2.65 36.56
CA PRO A 547 51.56 -2.96 35.55
C PRO A 547 50.30 -2.06 35.64
N SER A 548 49.48 -2.08 34.59
CA SER A 548 48.27 -1.24 34.41
C SER A 548 47.05 -1.75 35.22
N PRO A 549 46.14 -0.87 35.70
CA PRO A 549 44.92 -1.27 36.42
C PRO A 549 43.79 -1.77 35.49
N ALA A 550 43.05 -2.78 35.95
CA ALA A 550 41.91 -3.36 35.24
C ALA A 550 40.55 -2.75 35.66
N ARG A 551 39.53 -2.93 34.82
CA ARG A 551 38.18 -2.37 34.97
C ARG A 551 37.25 -3.32 35.75
N PRO A 552 36.42 -2.86 36.70
CA PRO A 552 35.41 -3.70 37.36
C PRO A 552 34.18 -3.97 36.47
N PRO A 553 33.42 -5.06 36.73
CA PRO A 553 32.23 -5.44 35.94
C PRO A 553 30.94 -4.71 36.39
N ILE A 554 29.96 -4.66 35.47
CA ILE A 554 28.60 -4.12 35.71
C ILE A 554 27.59 -5.30 35.64
N PRO A 555 26.65 -5.43 36.60
CA PRO A 555 25.68 -6.54 36.61
C PRO A 555 24.55 -6.35 35.59
N ALA A 556 24.01 -7.47 35.09
CA ALA A 556 22.90 -7.50 34.13
C ALA A 556 21.52 -7.30 34.80
N PRO A 557 20.53 -6.70 34.11
CA PRO A 557 19.19 -6.51 34.63
C PRO A 557 18.41 -7.83 34.74
N ARG A 558 17.70 -8.04 35.86
CA ARG A 558 16.79 -9.17 36.05
C ARG A 558 15.45 -8.91 35.36
N THR A 559 14.95 -9.90 34.63
CA THR A 559 13.56 -9.95 34.16
C THR A 559 12.61 -10.34 35.30
N SER A 560 11.44 -9.70 35.36
CA SER A 560 10.34 -10.08 36.25
C SER A 560 9.14 -10.56 35.41
N LEU A 561 8.79 -11.84 35.58
CA LEU A 561 7.65 -12.47 34.93
C LEU A 561 6.48 -12.56 35.92
N PHE A 562 5.41 -11.79 35.69
CA PHE A 562 4.11 -12.01 36.33
C PHE A 562 2.97 -11.63 35.40
N PHE A 563 2.30 -12.63 34.83
CA PHE A 563 0.89 -12.55 34.40
C PHE A 563 0.26 -13.94 34.55
N GLN A 564 -0.93 -14.00 35.15
CA GLN A 564 -1.63 -15.26 35.42
C GLN A 564 -2.38 -15.80 34.18
N LYS A 565 -2.64 -17.11 34.18
CA LYS A 565 -3.40 -17.80 33.12
C LYS A 565 -4.89 -17.43 33.18
N HIS A 566 -5.47 -17.05 32.05
CA HIS A 566 -6.92 -17.10 31.83
C HIS A 566 -7.26 -17.62 30.42
N ASP A 567 -8.48 -18.13 30.27
CA ASP A 567 -8.86 -19.12 29.27
C ASP A 567 -9.01 -18.56 27.82
N PRO A 568 -8.41 -19.19 26.79
CA PRO A 568 -8.51 -18.75 25.40
C PRO A 568 -9.81 -19.17 24.67
N VAL A 569 -10.59 -20.12 25.19
CA VAL A 569 -11.72 -20.76 24.49
C VAL A 569 -12.92 -19.82 24.38
N LEU A 570 -13.38 -19.23 25.50
CA LEU A 570 -14.59 -18.40 25.52
C LEU A 570 -14.53 -17.18 24.59
N ARG A 571 -13.36 -16.53 24.46
CA ARG A 571 -13.22 -15.33 23.60
C ARG A 571 -13.37 -15.65 22.11
N THR A 572 -13.10 -16.89 21.70
CA THR A 572 -13.26 -17.32 20.30
C THR A 572 -14.72 -17.59 19.94
N ALA A 573 -15.52 -18.06 20.91
CA ALA A 573 -16.98 -18.17 20.76
C ALA A 573 -17.62 -16.78 20.64
N LEU A 574 -17.35 -15.87 21.59
CA LEU A 574 -17.92 -14.51 21.59
C LEU A 574 -17.61 -13.71 20.32
N ALA A 575 -16.38 -13.81 19.77
CA ALA A 575 -16.03 -13.13 18.52
C ALA A 575 -16.81 -13.69 17.31
N ARG A 576 -17.04 -15.01 17.26
CA ARG A 576 -17.87 -15.65 16.23
C ARG A 576 -19.34 -15.26 16.39
N SER A 577 -19.86 -15.27 17.61
CA SER A 577 -21.24 -14.83 17.91
C SER A 577 -21.45 -13.35 17.58
N ALA A 578 -20.46 -12.47 17.79
CA ALA A 578 -20.57 -11.06 17.42
C ALA A 578 -20.64 -10.86 15.89
N MET A 579 -19.81 -11.58 15.12
CA MET A 579 -19.92 -11.55 13.65
C MET A 579 -21.21 -12.20 13.14
N ALA A 580 -21.64 -13.32 13.73
CA ALA A 580 -22.90 -13.96 13.41
C ALA A 580 -24.09 -13.05 13.70
N MET A 581 -24.17 -12.43 14.88
CA MET A 581 -25.23 -11.46 15.21
C MET A 581 -25.19 -10.20 14.36
N ALA A 582 -24.01 -9.73 13.91
CA ALA A 582 -23.92 -8.62 12.96
C ALA A 582 -24.43 -9.02 11.57
N GLN A 583 -24.16 -10.25 11.14
CA GLN A 583 -24.63 -10.80 9.87
C GLN A 583 -26.12 -11.16 9.92
N GLU A 584 -26.62 -11.64 11.06
CA GLU A 584 -28.03 -11.94 11.32
C GLU A 584 -28.85 -10.64 11.42
N LYS A 585 -28.34 -9.60 12.11
CA LYS A 585 -28.89 -8.24 12.02
C LYS A 585 -28.80 -7.63 10.62
N TYR A 586 -27.82 -8.00 9.80
CA TYR A 586 -27.77 -7.57 8.40
C TYR A 586 -28.90 -8.21 7.57
N TRP A 587 -29.28 -9.45 7.87
CA TRP A 587 -30.38 -10.14 7.18
C TRP A 587 -31.77 -9.88 7.78
N SER A 588 -31.89 -9.57 9.09
CA SER A 588 -33.17 -9.21 9.73
C SER A 588 -33.48 -7.72 9.63
N GLY A 589 -32.46 -6.86 9.87
CA GLY A 589 -32.56 -5.41 9.72
C GLY A 589 -32.77 -4.96 8.28
N ILE A 590 -32.74 -5.89 7.32
CA ILE A 590 -33.16 -5.64 5.95
C ILE A 590 -34.59 -5.11 5.88
N ASP A 591 -35.50 -5.51 6.77
CA ASP A 591 -36.88 -4.99 6.79
C ASP A 591 -37.16 -3.98 7.92
N GLU A 592 -36.20 -3.74 8.83
CA GLU A 592 -36.32 -2.77 9.94
C GLU A 592 -35.57 -1.43 9.71
N ILE A 593 -34.82 -1.25 8.62
CA ILE A 593 -34.25 0.07 8.25
C ILE A 593 -35.32 0.91 7.53
N ALA A 594 -36.42 1.17 8.25
CA ALA A 594 -37.48 2.11 7.90
C ALA A 594 -38.07 2.69 9.20
N PHE A 595 -38.46 3.97 9.17
CA PHE A 595 -39.00 4.73 10.32
C PHE A 595 -38.04 5.00 11.50
N ASP A 596 -37.19 6.00 11.33
CA ASP A 596 -37.27 7.18 12.21
C ASP A 596 -37.01 8.46 11.41
N ILE A 597 -38.07 8.98 10.77
CA ILE A 597 -38.03 10.23 9.99
C ILE A 597 -39.28 11.06 10.29
N GLY A 598 -39.14 12.07 11.15
CA GLY A 598 -40.03 13.23 11.23
C GLY A 598 -41.17 13.14 12.26
N GLY A 599 -41.08 13.95 13.33
CA GLY A 599 -42.10 14.03 14.36
C GLY A 599 -41.99 15.23 15.32
N GLY A 600 -41.34 16.33 14.90
CA GLY A 600 -41.11 17.49 15.76
C GLY A 600 -42.31 18.44 15.88
N ALA A 601 -43.09 18.32 16.96
CA ALA A 601 -44.09 19.30 17.36
C ALA A 601 -44.27 19.35 18.90
N SER A 602 -44.71 20.49 19.43
CA SER A 602 -44.83 20.77 20.86
C SER A 602 -46.10 20.22 21.51
N GLY A 603 -46.00 19.65 22.73
CA GLY A 603 -47.18 19.38 23.58
C GLY A 603 -46.92 18.47 24.78
N SER A 604 -47.68 18.67 25.85
CA SER A 604 -47.75 17.80 27.05
C SER A 604 -49.23 17.56 27.41
N PRO A 605 -49.60 16.71 28.40
CA PRO A 605 -49.41 15.25 28.35
C PRO A 605 -50.64 14.40 28.79
N VAL A 606 -50.87 13.21 28.19
CA VAL A 606 -51.43 11.97 28.85
C VAL A 606 -52.93 12.04 29.29
N PRO A 607 -53.75 10.95 29.54
CA PRO A 607 -53.60 9.48 29.50
C PRO A 607 -54.63 8.75 28.51
N PRO A 608 -55.30 7.59 28.77
CA PRO A 608 -54.86 6.26 28.27
C PRO A 608 -55.95 5.28 27.70
N LYS A 609 -55.51 4.03 27.35
CA LYS A 609 -56.25 2.76 27.01
C LYS A 609 -56.08 2.31 25.54
N LYS A 610 -56.09 1.02 25.15
CA LYS A 610 -56.30 -0.28 25.86
C LYS A 610 -55.47 -1.44 25.23
N ILE A 611 -55.61 -2.67 25.77
CA ILE A 611 -54.80 -3.89 25.51
C ILE A 611 -55.52 -4.88 24.54
N ILE A 612 -54.77 -5.71 23.77
CA ILE A 612 -55.04 -7.12 23.29
C ILE A 612 -54.06 -7.51 22.13
N SER A 613 -53.85 -8.78 21.74
CA SER A 613 -52.91 -9.77 22.34
C SER A 613 -52.81 -11.10 21.53
N SER A 614 -51.64 -11.40 20.93
CA SER A 614 -51.01 -12.74 20.73
C SER A 614 -51.73 -13.84 19.85
N PRO A 615 -51.16 -15.08 19.62
CA PRO A 615 -49.98 -15.36 18.75
C PRO A 615 -50.14 -16.61 17.75
N PRO A 616 -49.21 -17.61 17.49
CA PRO A 616 -48.94 -18.12 16.12
C PRO A 616 -48.80 -19.68 15.91
N SER A 617 -48.26 -20.16 14.76
CA SER A 617 -47.89 -21.59 14.46
C SER A 617 -47.07 -21.76 13.14
N SER A 618 -46.44 -22.90 12.77
CA SER A 618 -45.29 -23.62 13.39
C SER A 618 -44.84 -24.89 12.59
N ALA A 619 -43.52 -25.05 12.30
CA ALA A 619 -42.82 -26.29 11.82
C ALA A 619 -43.21 -26.86 10.41
N SER A 620 -42.60 -27.90 9.80
CA SER A 620 -41.51 -28.87 10.16
C SER A 620 -40.66 -29.30 8.91
N ALA A 621 -39.89 -30.43 8.91
CA ALA A 621 -38.76 -30.68 7.97
C ALA A 621 -38.42 -32.19 7.64
N THR A 622 -37.35 -32.43 6.83
CA THR A 622 -36.53 -33.68 6.62
C THR A 622 -37.12 -34.87 5.80
N PRO A 623 -36.37 -35.95 5.36
CA PRO A 623 -34.92 -36.19 5.04
C PRO A 623 -34.64 -37.00 3.70
N SER A 624 -33.40 -37.52 3.51
CA SER A 624 -32.77 -38.23 2.33
C SER A 624 -32.82 -39.81 2.40
N PRO A 625 -31.92 -40.71 1.84
CA PRO A 625 -30.66 -40.63 1.04
C PRO A 625 -30.44 -41.59 -0.23
N PRO A 626 -29.49 -42.59 -0.33
CA PRO A 626 -28.35 -42.73 -1.31
C PRO A 626 -28.40 -44.05 -2.19
N PRO A 627 -27.34 -44.72 -2.79
CA PRO A 627 -25.85 -44.54 -2.87
C PRO A 627 -25.16 -44.92 -4.25
N ALA A 628 -23.86 -45.33 -4.24
CA ALA A 628 -22.97 -45.99 -5.26
C ALA A 628 -22.32 -45.10 -6.38
N ASP A 629 -21.00 -45.04 -6.73
CA ASP A 629 -19.76 -45.89 -6.66
C ASP A 629 -19.48 -46.77 -7.91
N ALA A 630 -18.26 -46.96 -8.49
CA ALA A 630 -16.88 -46.41 -8.36
C ALA A 630 -16.07 -46.70 -9.71
N SER A 631 -14.73 -46.78 -9.94
CA SER A 631 -13.45 -46.80 -9.17
C SER A 631 -12.17 -46.65 -10.06
N ALA A 632 -10.98 -46.47 -9.44
CA ALA A 632 -9.62 -46.98 -9.80
C ALA A 632 -8.70 -46.49 -10.98
N THR A 633 -7.45 -46.10 -10.63
CA THR A 633 -6.13 -46.24 -11.35
C THR A 633 -5.85 -45.44 -12.66
N THR A 634 -4.61 -45.11 -13.09
CA THR A 634 -3.24 -45.62 -12.81
C THR A 634 -2.13 -44.53 -12.89
N GLU A 635 -0.91 -44.79 -12.39
CA GLU A 635 0.27 -43.87 -12.40
C GLU A 635 1.07 -43.82 -13.73
N ARG A 636 1.92 -42.78 -13.90
CA ARG A 636 3.36 -42.95 -14.27
C ARG A 636 4.25 -41.73 -13.93
N ARG A 637 5.58 -41.93 -13.93
CA ARG A 637 6.63 -41.02 -13.42
C ARG A 637 7.53 -40.40 -14.51
N GLY A 638 8.15 -39.26 -14.17
CA GLY A 638 9.45 -38.80 -14.72
C GLY A 638 9.36 -37.79 -15.88
N SER A 639 10.37 -36.94 -16.11
CA SER A 639 11.66 -36.76 -15.42
C SER A 639 12.15 -35.29 -15.49
N SER A 640 13.28 -34.99 -14.84
CA SER A 640 13.81 -33.63 -14.64
C SER A 640 14.81 -33.17 -15.71
N GLY A 641 14.82 -31.86 -16.02
CA GLY A 641 15.87 -31.17 -16.78
C GLY A 641 16.05 -29.73 -16.28
N GLN A 642 17.28 -29.24 -16.18
CA GLN A 642 17.62 -27.93 -15.58
C GLN A 642 18.14 -26.89 -16.58
N VAL A 643 17.69 -25.64 -16.37
CA VAL A 643 18.46 -24.38 -16.40
C VAL A 643 19.43 -24.10 -17.58
N VAL A 644 19.10 -23.07 -18.36
CA VAL A 644 19.99 -21.91 -18.63
C VAL A 644 19.12 -20.63 -18.62
N VAL A 645 19.66 -19.50 -18.14
CA VAL A 645 18.96 -18.19 -18.13
C VAL A 645 19.76 -17.14 -18.88
N THR A 646 19.13 -16.45 -19.83
CA THR A 646 19.67 -15.24 -20.49
C THR A 646 18.57 -14.16 -20.59
N ARG A 647 18.95 -12.89 -20.39
CA ARG A 647 18.04 -11.73 -20.48
C ARG A 647 18.20 -11.01 -21.82
N PRO A 648 17.13 -10.73 -22.58
CA PRO A 648 17.15 -9.75 -23.68
C PRO A 648 16.95 -8.32 -23.17
N ARG A 649 17.37 -7.33 -23.98
CA ARG A 649 17.16 -5.89 -23.76
C ARG A 649 15.79 -5.42 -24.26
N SER A 650 15.45 -4.17 -23.93
CA SER A 650 14.26 -3.45 -24.40
C SER A 650 14.19 -3.30 -25.92
N ASP A 651 12.99 -3.46 -26.49
CA ASP A 651 12.65 -3.04 -27.85
C ASP A 651 11.41 -2.12 -27.83
N SER A 652 11.47 -1.04 -28.61
CA SER A 652 10.40 -0.05 -28.77
C SER A 652 9.57 -0.26 -30.05
N GLY A 653 10.03 -1.07 -31.00
CA GLY A 653 9.33 -1.32 -32.27
C GLY A 653 7.95 -1.94 -32.09
N THR A 654 7.81 -2.85 -31.11
CA THR A 654 6.57 -3.63 -30.88
C THR A 654 5.36 -2.77 -30.52
N GLN A 655 5.55 -1.54 -30.02
CA GLN A 655 4.45 -0.71 -29.51
C GLN A 655 3.52 -0.17 -30.61
N ARG A 656 4.02 0.09 -31.83
CA ARG A 656 3.21 0.69 -32.91
C ARG A 656 2.26 -0.33 -33.53
N THR A 657 2.76 -1.51 -33.89
CA THR A 657 1.96 -2.60 -34.48
C THR A 657 0.88 -3.12 -33.53
N PHE A 658 1.12 -3.05 -32.21
CA PHE A 658 0.17 -3.50 -31.19
C PHE A 658 -1.08 -2.61 -31.05
N MET A 659 -0.99 -1.33 -31.43
CA MET A 659 -2.14 -0.40 -31.38
C MET A 659 -3.12 -0.62 -32.54
N ALA A 660 -2.61 -0.94 -33.75
CA ALA A 660 -3.46 -1.12 -34.93
C ALA A 660 -4.50 -2.25 -34.75
N ILE A 661 -4.12 -3.36 -34.11
CA ILE A 661 -4.97 -4.55 -33.98
C ILE A 661 -5.98 -4.43 -32.82
N LEU A 662 -5.77 -3.51 -31.85
CA LEU A 662 -6.69 -3.32 -30.72
C LEU A 662 -7.81 -2.29 -30.99
N MET A 663 -7.75 -1.58 -32.11
CA MET A 663 -8.67 -0.49 -32.47
C MET A 663 -9.79 -0.92 -33.43
N GLY A 664 -9.88 -2.23 -33.72
CA GLY A 664 -10.56 -2.80 -34.89
C GLY A 664 -9.49 -3.19 -35.93
N GLU A 665 -9.57 -4.34 -36.60
CA GLU A 665 -10.75 -5.19 -36.85
C GLU A 665 -10.68 -6.58 -36.16
N ASP A 666 -11.79 -7.34 -36.21
CA ASP A 666 -11.94 -8.75 -35.80
C ASP A 666 -11.40 -9.24 -34.44
N GLY A 667 -12.02 -8.76 -33.36
CA GLY A 667 -11.98 -9.42 -32.04
C GLY A 667 -12.72 -10.76 -32.00
N ILE A 668 -12.39 -11.65 -31.06
CA ILE A 668 -12.88 -13.04 -30.95
C ILE A 668 -14.38 -13.24 -31.22
N LEU A 669 -15.24 -12.36 -30.69
CA LEU A 669 -16.70 -12.46 -30.82
C LEU A 669 -17.26 -12.10 -32.22
N SER A 670 -16.45 -11.57 -33.14
CA SER A 670 -16.81 -11.35 -34.56
C SER A 670 -16.61 -12.62 -35.40
N ARG A 671 -15.51 -13.33 -35.18
CA ARG A 671 -15.17 -14.63 -35.81
C ARG A 671 -16.25 -15.68 -35.53
N LEU A 672 -16.90 -15.60 -34.37
CA LEU A 672 -18.06 -16.42 -33.99
C LEU A 672 -19.39 -16.03 -34.68
N ARG A 673 -19.48 -14.82 -35.25
CA ARG A 673 -20.67 -14.35 -35.99
C ARG A 673 -20.58 -14.64 -37.48
N SER A 674 -19.41 -14.51 -38.11
CA SER A 674 -19.25 -14.67 -39.56
C SER A 674 -19.68 -16.06 -40.07
N ARG A 675 -19.49 -17.13 -39.28
CA ARG A 675 -19.97 -18.48 -39.61
C ARG A 675 -21.49 -18.69 -39.52
N ARG A 676 -22.25 -17.83 -38.82
CA ARG A 676 -23.73 -17.95 -38.72
C ARG A 676 -24.49 -17.26 -39.86
N GLY A 677 -23.81 -16.64 -40.83
CA GLY A 677 -24.41 -15.91 -41.95
C GLY A 677 -24.56 -16.67 -43.27
N SER A 678 -24.24 -17.97 -43.31
CA SER A 678 -24.07 -18.72 -44.57
C SER A 678 -24.89 -20.00 -44.66
N SER A 679 -26.22 -19.86 -44.70
CA SER A 679 -27.12 -20.91 -45.19
C SER A 679 -28.31 -20.32 -45.95
N ASN A 680 -28.56 -20.88 -47.14
CA ASN A 680 -29.71 -20.66 -48.02
C ASN A 680 -29.97 -19.24 -48.57
N LEU A 681 -29.48 -19.00 -49.79
CA LEU A 681 -30.33 -18.60 -50.92
C LEU A 681 -29.61 -18.93 -52.25
N SER A 682 -30.35 -19.21 -53.33
CA SER A 682 -29.82 -19.80 -54.56
C SER A 682 -30.30 -19.11 -55.84
N ASN A 683 -29.53 -19.27 -56.93
CA ASN A 683 -29.81 -18.93 -58.34
C ASN A 683 -30.05 -17.44 -58.69
N GLY A 684 -29.34 -16.90 -59.71
CA GLY A 684 -29.57 -15.49 -60.07
C GLY A 684 -28.85 -14.82 -61.26
N LYS A 685 -28.48 -15.53 -62.35
CA LYS A 685 -27.97 -14.93 -63.63
C LYS A 685 -26.63 -14.16 -63.59
N LYS A 686 -26.18 -13.75 -64.79
CA LYS A 686 -24.94 -13.02 -65.12
C LYS A 686 -25.21 -11.50 -65.15
N ASP A 687 -24.14 -10.69 -65.03
CA ASP A 687 -23.66 -9.87 -66.16
C ASP A 687 -22.25 -9.28 -65.87
N SER A 688 -21.68 -8.56 -66.84
CA SER A 688 -20.24 -8.24 -66.99
C SER A 688 -19.77 -6.94 -66.28
N PRO A 689 -18.44 -6.75 -66.07
CA PRO A 689 -17.92 -5.73 -65.16
C PRO A 689 -17.66 -4.35 -65.81
N SER A 690 -17.39 -3.36 -64.96
CA SER A 690 -16.78 -2.07 -65.34
C SER A 690 -15.82 -1.60 -64.23
N PRO A 691 -14.61 -1.10 -64.55
CA PRO A 691 -13.59 -0.76 -63.56
C PRO A 691 -13.75 0.66 -62.97
N PRO A 692 -13.26 0.92 -61.74
CA PRO A 692 -13.31 2.24 -61.14
C PRO A 692 -12.20 3.17 -61.64
N THR A 693 -12.53 4.43 -61.91
CA THR A 693 -11.57 5.53 -62.02
C THR A 693 -11.37 6.22 -60.66
N SER A 694 -10.15 6.70 -60.43
CA SER A 694 -9.71 7.42 -59.23
C SER A 694 -9.61 8.94 -59.52
N PRO A 695 -9.17 9.78 -58.56
CA PRO A 695 -9.67 9.92 -57.18
C PRO A 695 -9.98 11.40 -56.84
N LYS A 696 -10.60 11.64 -55.68
CA LYS A 696 -10.41 12.86 -54.87
C LYS A 696 -10.80 12.63 -53.41
#